data_AF-A0A2N9MAE7-F1
#
_entry.id   AF-A0A2N9MAE7-F1
#
_cell.length_a   1.000
_cell.length_b   1.000
_cell.length_c   1.000
_cell.angle_alpha   90.00
_cell.angle_beta   90.00
_cell.angle_gamma   90.00
#
_symmetry.space_group_name_H-M   'P 1'
#
loop_
_entity.id
_entity.type
_entity.pdbx_description
1 polymer ?
#
loop_
_entity_poly.entity_id
_entity_poly.type
_entity_poly.pdbx_seq_one_letter_code
_entity_poly.pdbx_strand_id
1 'polypeptide(L)'
;MVVFALALMMGTASCGSCHQAVAQSYQQTAHFLTSSRATSNTILGSFLEGRNVLQTAVPGVSFRMERKGDAFYQTAFDHGKTHSERFDLVLGSGRRGQSYLYWKSGLLFQLPVSYLAATGGWINSPGYPDGEVHFDRVIPMRCLECHATEGARAGQFMAGITCDKCHGPADQHPAIRNPATLDRDGKVALCAACHSGLGNNAEADVHGNQVGLLRQSQCFRSSPAMSCTTCHNIHRVERDLSAMSARCTTCHAAPQHQRAVQADNCIDCHMPKQESKVITFRTSGAQLAQRYRTHRIAVYQAQVGQALPPANLIKPAAYYQQSPKPHSPEPTRVQFTNIAAEAGITFRHENGASPQKYMFETFGSGVGVIDFDNDGWPDVFFANGADLAHGKPSPGNVLYRNLGNGKFEDVTAKAGVAGNGMFATGVTVGDYDNDGLLDIYVTGYGGNQLFHNNGDGTFTDVTARAGVAGSGWSSSAAWLDYDRDGYLDLFVDRYVDYDLKTAPYCGYQKPGYRMYCDPQQFDGLTPLLFHNNHDGTFTEVSRKAGVANPAAKGLGVAVGDIDGDGWPDIFVTNDGVRNFLFRNKGNGTFDDITYAAGVGFDMNGKALNGMGVEIADLDGDGLPDIFFTAFSRQYNPLFRNLGKLLFEDATVKAGLPGSIETLGFGAKVFDYDNDGYPDIYVTNGHVTDNVKLYDPAISYREADLLYRNMGGGHFRDVSAESGPGFRIQHVGRGAAVADFDNDGDLDIVVADTGGPALLLRNDGGNRNHWIGVRGRGRESNRFGIGSKVRVTSGGRVQLREINPYGSYLSTSDVRLFFGLGSETAASRLEIEWPSGKKQTMENVRANQVLLLDEADAR
;
A
#
# COMPACT_ATOMS: atom_id res chain seq x y z
N MET A 1 0.39 4.49 55.23
CA MET A 1 1.52 4.45 54.28
C MET A 1 1.76 3.01 53.82
N VAL A 2 0.89 2.46 52.97
CA VAL A 2 1.15 1.27 52.13
C VAL A 2 0.16 1.35 50.96
N VAL A 3 0.42 2.24 50.00
CA VAL A 3 -0.27 2.29 48.69
C VAL A 3 0.77 2.74 47.67
N PHE A 4 1.80 1.94 47.44
CA PHE A 4 2.78 2.13 46.36
C PHE A 4 3.59 0.85 46.17
N ALA A 5 2.92 -0.24 45.80
CA ALA A 5 3.57 -1.46 45.34
C ALA A 5 2.56 -2.34 44.61
N LEU A 6 2.27 -2.00 43.34
CA LEU A 6 1.98 -2.91 42.23
C LEU A 6 1.52 -2.09 41.02
N ALA A 7 2.48 -1.53 40.28
CA ALA A 7 2.26 -0.99 38.94
C ALA A 7 3.55 -1.17 38.13
N LEU A 8 3.93 -2.42 37.88
CA LEU A 8 4.83 -2.71 36.76
C LEU A 8 4.00 -2.58 35.48
N MET A 9 4.14 -1.45 34.79
CA MET A 9 4.65 -1.33 33.41
C MET A 9 5.12 0.13 33.21
N MET A 10 6.36 0.29 32.73
CA MET A 10 7.33 1.29 33.19
C MET A 10 7.26 2.71 32.58
N GLY A 11 6.24 3.08 31.81
CA GLY A 11 6.29 4.32 31.00
C GLY A 11 5.94 5.66 31.69
N THR A 12 5.46 5.65 32.94
CA THR A 12 5.20 6.90 33.70
C THR A 12 5.85 6.92 35.09
N ALA A 13 6.26 5.76 35.59
CA ALA A 13 6.90 5.62 36.90
C ALA A 13 8.32 6.23 36.91
N SER A 14 9.04 6.09 35.79
CA SER A 14 10.36 6.68 35.55
C SER A 14 10.31 8.22 35.51
N CYS A 15 9.35 8.81 34.80
CA CYS A 15 9.18 10.26 34.78
C CYS A 15 8.62 10.79 36.12
N GLY A 16 7.76 10.01 36.78
CA GLY A 16 7.05 10.39 38.00
C GLY A 16 7.94 10.62 39.23
N SER A 17 9.13 10.01 39.28
CA SER A 17 10.10 10.26 40.36
C SER A 17 10.64 11.70 40.36
N CYS A 18 10.70 12.34 39.19
CA CYS A 18 11.19 13.72 39.02
C CYS A 18 10.08 14.73 38.68
N HIS A 19 8.98 14.27 38.07
CA HIS A 19 7.85 15.09 37.60
C HIS A 19 6.52 14.68 38.24
N GLN A 20 6.54 14.39 39.54
CA GLN A 20 5.43 13.78 40.29
C GLN A 20 4.08 14.46 40.05
N ALA A 21 4.01 15.79 40.12
CA ALA A 21 2.77 16.54 39.94
C ALA A 21 2.18 16.40 38.51
N VAL A 22 3.03 16.36 37.50
CA VAL A 22 2.62 16.21 36.10
C VAL A 22 2.19 14.77 35.83
N ALA A 23 2.98 13.79 36.28
CA ALA A 23 2.68 12.37 36.13
C ALA A 23 1.36 11.98 36.81
N GLN A 24 1.11 12.46 38.04
CA GLN A 24 -0.14 12.20 38.77
C GLN A 24 -1.36 12.80 38.06
N SER A 25 -1.23 14.01 37.50
CA SER A 25 -2.33 14.61 36.76
C SER A 25 -2.57 13.91 35.43
N TYR A 26 -1.51 13.46 34.76
CA TYR A 26 -1.59 12.78 33.47
C TYR A 26 -2.23 11.40 33.55
N GLN A 27 -1.99 10.65 34.62
CA GLN A 27 -2.58 9.33 34.86
C GLN A 27 -4.12 9.34 34.94
N GLN A 28 -4.73 10.52 35.13
CA GLN A 28 -6.18 10.68 35.15
C GLN A 28 -6.77 11.02 33.77
N THR A 29 -5.92 11.25 32.77
CA THR A 29 -6.33 11.66 31.43
C THR A 29 -6.89 10.49 30.62
N ALA A 30 -7.69 10.82 29.60
CA ALA A 30 -8.19 9.81 28.67
C ALA A 30 -7.05 9.15 27.86
N HIS A 31 -5.92 9.83 27.63
CA HIS A 31 -4.75 9.28 26.96
C HIS A 31 -4.15 8.11 27.75
N PHE A 32 -3.89 8.31 29.05
CA PHE A 32 -3.36 7.25 29.89
C PHE A 32 -4.37 6.11 30.09
N LEU A 33 -5.65 6.44 30.30
CA LEU A 33 -6.70 5.46 30.56
C LEU A 33 -7.26 4.81 29.29
N THR A 34 -6.72 5.12 28.11
CA THR A 34 -7.29 4.70 26.84
C THR A 34 -7.22 3.18 26.62
N SER A 35 -6.30 2.51 27.29
CA SER A 35 -6.30 1.05 27.42
C SER A 35 -5.71 0.60 28.75
N SER A 36 -6.01 -0.62 29.16
CA SER A 36 -5.45 -1.26 30.35
C SER A 36 -5.56 -2.78 30.27
N ARG A 37 -4.84 -3.50 31.15
CA ARG A 37 -5.10 -4.93 31.34
C ARG A 37 -6.48 -5.14 31.97
N ALA A 38 -7.15 -6.21 31.59
CA ALA A 38 -8.43 -6.61 32.17
C ALA A 38 -8.26 -7.08 33.62
N THR A 39 -8.83 -6.34 34.56
CA THR A 39 -8.82 -6.62 36.01
C THR A 39 -10.15 -6.17 36.63
N SER A 40 -10.39 -6.56 37.88
CA SER A 40 -11.57 -6.08 38.63
C SER A 40 -11.63 -4.55 38.79
N ASN A 41 -10.50 -3.87 38.67
CA ASN A 41 -10.40 -2.42 38.86
C ASN A 41 -10.53 -1.64 37.54
N THR A 42 -10.34 -2.32 36.41
CA THR A 42 -10.30 -1.68 35.08
C THR A 42 -11.55 -1.99 34.25
N ILE A 43 -12.23 -3.11 34.51
CA ILE A 43 -13.50 -3.45 33.86
C ILE A 43 -14.66 -2.77 34.59
N LEU A 44 -15.50 -2.04 33.86
CA LEU A 44 -16.68 -1.36 34.42
C LEU A 44 -17.95 -2.21 34.45
N GLY A 45 -18.05 -3.22 33.59
CA GLY A 45 -19.24 -4.05 33.50
C GLY A 45 -19.46 -4.94 34.72
N SER A 46 -20.73 -5.22 35.03
CA SER A 46 -21.11 -6.07 36.16
C SER A 46 -21.05 -7.54 35.79
N PHE A 47 -20.40 -8.34 36.64
CA PHE A 47 -20.33 -9.80 36.54
C PHE A 47 -21.28 -10.51 37.53
N LEU A 48 -22.13 -9.75 38.22
CA LEU A 48 -23.14 -10.30 39.13
C LEU A 48 -24.28 -10.94 38.34
N GLU A 49 -24.79 -12.06 38.86
CA GLU A 49 -25.92 -12.76 38.29
C GLU A 49 -27.12 -11.82 38.10
N GLY A 50 -27.76 -11.91 36.93
CA GLY A 50 -28.86 -11.02 36.53
C GLY A 50 -28.42 -9.66 35.95
N ARG A 51 -27.13 -9.31 36.01
CA ARG A 51 -26.55 -8.11 35.37
C ARG A 51 -25.37 -8.41 34.44
N ASN A 52 -25.03 -9.69 34.30
CA ASN A 52 -23.88 -10.17 33.54
C ASN A 52 -24.28 -10.84 32.21
N VAL A 53 -25.49 -10.61 31.73
CA VAL A 53 -25.99 -11.21 30.49
C VAL A 53 -26.44 -10.12 29.53
N LEU A 54 -25.98 -10.21 28.28
CA LEU A 54 -26.59 -9.55 27.14
C LEU A 54 -27.54 -10.55 26.46
N GLN A 55 -28.83 -10.25 26.48
CA GLN A 55 -29.83 -10.96 25.69
C GLN A 55 -29.92 -10.31 24.32
N THR A 56 -29.80 -11.10 23.25
CA THR A 56 -29.95 -10.60 21.87
C THR A 56 -31.41 -10.71 21.43
N ALA A 57 -31.77 -10.06 20.32
CA ALA A 57 -33.09 -10.20 19.71
C ALA A 57 -33.29 -11.56 19.01
N VAL A 58 -32.22 -12.34 18.79
CA VAL A 58 -32.28 -13.67 18.17
C VAL A 58 -32.53 -14.72 19.28
N PRO A 59 -33.67 -15.44 19.25
CA PRO A 59 -33.96 -16.46 20.26
C PRO A 59 -32.87 -17.54 20.29
N GLY A 60 -32.41 -17.89 21.49
CA GLY A 60 -31.35 -18.90 21.65
C GLY A 60 -29.92 -18.36 21.49
N VAL A 61 -29.75 -17.07 21.20
CA VAL A 61 -28.43 -16.40 21.20
C VAL A 61 -28.31 -15.40 22.37
N SER A 62 -27.32 -15.61 23.22
CA SER A 62 -27.02 -14.70 24.34
C SER A 62 -25.53 -14.70 24.70
N PHE A 63 -25.07 -13.64 25.36
CA PHE A 63 -23.70 -13.55 25.86
C PHE A 63 -23.71 -13.40 27.37
N ARG A 64 -22.86 -14.16 28.06
CA ARG A 64 -22.67 -14.08 29.50
C ARG A 64 -21.24 -13.68 29.83
N MET A 65 -21.12 -12.70 30.71
CA MET A 65 -19.88 -12.19 31.23
C MET A 65 -19.62 -12.90 32.55
N GLU A 66 -18.52 -13.64 32.60
CA GLU A 66 -18.22 -14.55 33.70
C GLU A 66 -16.91 -14.16 34.37
N ARG A 67 -16.86 -14.28 35.70
CA ARG A 67 -15.62 -14.17 36.47
C ARG A 67 -15.26 -15.56 36.99
N LYS A 68 -14.06 -16.03 36.66
CA LYS A 68 -13.49 -17.30 37.12
C LYS A 68 -12.16 -17.01 37.81
N GLY A 69 -12.17 -16.94 39.14
CA GLY A 69 -11.03 -16.44 39.92
C GLY A 69 -10.74 -14.96 39.62
N ASP A 70 -9.50 -14.67 39.19
CA ASP A 70 -9.06 -13.32 38.81
C ASP A 70 -9.20 -13.03 37.31
N ALA A 71 -9.66 -14.01 36.53
CA ALA A 71 -9.88 -13.87 35.09
C ALA A 71 -11.36 -13.61 34.77
N PHE A 72 -11.58 -12.88 33.69
CA PHE A 72 -12.91 -12.51 33.17
C PHE A 72 -13.07 -13.10 31.78
N TYR A 73 -14.28 -13.57 31.47
CA TYR A 73 -14.59 -14.29 30.24
C TYR A 73 -15.88 -13.78 29.62
N GLN A 74 -15.93 -13.82 28.29
CA GLN A 74 -17.16 -13.62 27.54
C GLN A 74 -17.55 -14.96 26.93
N THR A 75 -18.69 -15.49 27.35
CA THR A 75 -19.20 -16.78 26.89
C THR A 75 -20.46 -16.54 26.06
N ALA A 76 -20.40 -16.84 24.77
CA ALA A 76 -21.55 -16.87 23.88
C ALA A 76 -22.28 -18.20 23.99
N PHE A 77 -23.60 -18.14 23.98
CA PHE A 77 -24.51 -19.28 23.85
C PHE A 77 -25.28 -19.08 22.55
N ASP A 78 -25.17 -20.05 21.64
CA ASP A 78 -25.77 -20.00 20.29
C ASP A 78 -26.43 -21.34 19.98
N HIS A 79 -27.77 -21.41 20.08
CA HIS A 79 -28.55 -22.60 19.73
C HIS A 79 -28.00 -23.92 20.32
N GLY A 80 -27.53 -23.88 21.57
CA GLY A 80 -26.96 -25.04 22.27
C GLY A 80 -25.45 -25.22 22.13
N LYS A 81 -24.76 -24.42 21.29
CA LYS A 81 -23.29 -24.33 21.24
C LYS A 81 -22.80 -23.23 22.16
N THR A 82 -21.58 -23.40 22.69
CA THR A 82 -20.93 -22.42 23.54
C THR A 82 -19.53 -22.09 23.05
N HIS A 83 -19.18 -20.82 23.05
CA HIS A 83 -17.82 -20.34 22.76
C HIS A 83 -17.41 -19.32 23.83
N SER A 84 -16.20 -19.41 24.36
CA SER A 84 -15.75 -18.59 25.48
C SER A 84 -14.34 -18.10 25.26
N GLU A 85 -14.12 -16.80 25.42
CA GLU A 85 -12.81 -16.17 25.32
C GLU A 85 -12.54 -15.25 26.51
N ARG A 86 -11.26 -15.10 26.86
CA ARG A 86 -10.82 -14.32 28.03
C ARG A 86 -10.78 -12.83 27.70
N PHE A 87 -11.08 -11.98 28.67
CA PHE A 87 -10.77 -10.56 28.59
C PHE A 87 -9.28 -10.40 28.90
N ASP A 88 -8.48 -9.97 27.92
CA ASP A 88 -7.06 -9.66 28.14
C ASP A 88 -6.83 -8.17 28.31
N LEU A 89 -7.45 -7.37 27.44
CA LEU A 89 -7.29 -5.93 27.40
C LEU A 89 -8.64 -5.24 27.44
N VAL A 90 -8.64 -4.07 28.07
CA VAL A 90 -9.75 -3.12 28.09
C VAL A 90 -9.35 -1.94 27.22
N LEU A 91 -10.15 -1.63 26.20
CA LEU A 91 -10.04 -0.39 25.43
C LEU A 91 -11.12 0.60 25.87
N GLY A 92 -10.70 1.86 26.00
CA GLY A 92 -11.54 2.99 26.37
C GLY A 92 -11.37 3.40 27.84
N SER A 93 -11.37 4.72 28.06
CA SER A 93 -11.23 5.36 29.38
C SER A 93 -12.39 5.12 30.36
N GLY A 94 -13.35 4.24 30.02
CA GLY A 94 -14.48 3.90 30.87
C GLY A 94 -15.62 4.93 30.95
N ARG A 95 -15.34 6.21 30.66
CA ARG A 95 -16.36 7.28 30.79
C ARG A 95 -17.58 7.09 29.88
N ARG A 96 -17.35 6.59 28.67
CA ARG A 96 -18.39 6.44 27.63
C ARG A 96 -18.79 4.99 27.46
N GLY A 97 -17.80 4.11 27.48
CA GLY A 97 -17.95 2.68 27.40
C GLY A 97 -16.56 2.04 27.33
N GLN A 98 -16.54 0.72 27.25
CA GLN A 98 -15.35 -0.09 27.10
C GLN A 98 -15.59 -1.19 26.09
N SER A 99 -14.58 -1.45 25.27
CA SER A 99 -14.49 -2.66 24.45
C SER A 99 -13.41 -3.56 25.03
N TYR A 100 -13.54 -4.86 24.79
CA TYR A 100 -12.67 -5.84 25.40
C TYR A 100 -12.02 -6.67 24.31
N LEU A 101 -10.74 -6.98 24.51
CA LEU A 101 -9.93 -7.68 23.52
C LEU A 101 -9.27 -8.91 24.14
N TYR A 102 -8.91 -9.86 23.27
CA TYR A 102 -8.25 -11.10 23.68
C TYR A 102 -7.15 -11.52 22.69
N TRP A 103 -6.13 -12.21 23.21
CA TRP A 103 -5.00 -12.72 22.43
C TRP A 103 -5.26 -14.14 21.95
N LYS A 104 -5.04 -14.38 20.66
CA LYS A 104 -5.04 -15.72 20.06
C LYS A 104 -3.95 -15.77 19.00
N SER A 105 -3.06 -16.76 19.10
CA SER A 105 -1.95 -16.97 18.15
C SER A 105 -1.09 -15.71 17.88
N GLY A 106 -0.88 -14.88 18.91
CA GLY A 106 -0.06 -13.66 18.80
C GLY A 106 -0.78 -12.44 18.20
N LEU A 107 -2.03 -12.58 17.77
CA LEU A 107 -2.89 -11.50 17.28
C LEU A 107 -3.93 -11.11 18.33
N LEU A 108 -4.42 -9.88 18.22
CA LEU A 108 -5.41 -9.32 19.12
C LEU A 108 -6.78 -9.26 18.44
N PHE A 109 -7.81 -9.74 19.13
CA PHE A 109 -9.15 -9.87 18.62
C PHE A 109 -10.15 -9.09 19.48
N GLN A 110 -11.16 -8.50 18.86
CA GLN A 110 -12.23 -7.80 19.57
C GLN A 110 -13.30 -8.78 20.03
N LEU A 111 -13.62 -8.76 21.33
CA LEU A 111 -14.73 -9.53 21.86
C LEU A 111 -16.09 -8.96 21.39
N PRO A 112 -17.11 -9.81 21.13
CA PRO A 112 -18.38 -9.37 20.56
C PRO A 112 -19.25 -8.48 21.46
N VAL A 113 -18.94 -8.35 22.76
CA VAL A 113 -19.74 -7.54 23.70
C VAL A 113 -18.87 -6.47 24.35
N SER A 114 -19.41 -5.26 24.39
CA SER A 114 -18.86 -4.07 25.04
C SER A 114 -19.71 -3.67 26.24
N TYR A 115 -19.18 -2.77 27.06
CA TYR A 115 -19.92 -2.11 28.12
C TYR A 115 -20.22 -0.65 27.73
N LEU A 116 -21.46 -0.19 27.91
CA LEU A 116 -21.84 1.20 27.64
C LEU A 116 -22.22 1.91 28.94
N ALA A 117 -21.47 2.96 29.28
CA ALA A 117 -21.66 3.67 30.54
C ALA A 117 -23.01 4.41 30.60
N ALA A 118 -23.53 4.86 29.45
CA ALA A 118 -24.80 5.59 29.37
C ALA A 118 -26.01 4.71 29.73
N THR A 119 -25.96 3.42 29.43
CA THR A 119 -27.02 2.45 29.77
C THR A 119 -26.72 1.67 31.05
N GLY A 120 -25.48 1.71 31.53
CA GLY A 120 -25.04 0.91 32.68
C GLY A 120 -25.04 -0.60 32.40
N GLY A 121 -25.05 -0.99 31.12
CA GLY A 121 -25.29 -2.36 30.70
C GLY A 121 -24.38 -2.81 29.57
N TRP A 122 -24.37 -4.12 29.37
CA TRP A 122 -23.68 -4.77 28.27
C TRP A 122 -24.41 -4.55 26.96
N ILE A 123 -23.66 -4.43 25.87
CA ILE A 123 -24.15 -4.13 24.53
C ILE A 123 -23.30 -4.87 23.49
N ASN A 124 -23.82 -5.05 22.28
CA ASN A 124 -22.98 -5.52 21.17
C ASN A 124 -21.81 -4.54 20.97
N SER A 125 -20.62 -5.10 20.75
CA SER A 125 -19.43 -4.33 20.44
C SER A 125 -19.63 -3.48 19.18
N PRO A 126 -19.00 -2.29 19.06
CA PRO A 126 -19.11 -1.47 17.86
C PRO A 126 -18.81 -2.26 16.58
N GLY A 127 -19.72 -2.22 15.59
CA GLY A 127 -19.61 -2.97 14.34
C GLY A 127 -20.02 -4.45 14.41
N TYR A 128 -20.50 -4.94 15.56
CA TYR A 128 -21.11 -6.26 15.67
C TYR A 128 -22.64 -6.16 15.48
N PRO A 129 -23.21 -6.99 14.59
CA PRO A 129 -24.67 -7.15 14.50
C PRO A 129 -25.23 -7.82 15.77
N ASP A 130 -26.51 -7.54 16.06
CA ASP A 130 -27.20 -8.20 17.17
C ASP A 130 -27.52 -9.65 16.80
N GLY A 131 -27.22 -10.59 17.70
CA GLY A 131 -27.47 -12.02 17.50
C GLY A 131 -26.38 -12.78 16.74
N GLU A 132 -25.26 -12.16 16.38
CA GLU A 132 -24.13 -12.84 15.74
C GLU A 132 -23.01 -13.17 16.73
N VAL A 133 -22.58 -14.43 16.74
CA VAL A 133 -21.44 -14.89 17.55
C VAL A 133 -20.18 -14.90 16.69
N HIS A 134 -19.40 -13.81 16.77
CA HIS A 134 -18.15 -13.64 16.05
C HIS A 134 -17.01 -13.28 17.01
N PHE A 135 -15.99 -14.13 17.11
CA PHE A 135 -14.79 -13.86 17.93
C PHE A 135 -13.53 -13.62 17.07
N ASP A 136 -13.58 -13.88 15.77
CA ASP A 136 -12.41 -13.81 14.88
C ASP A 136 -12.18 -12.41 14.26
N ARG A 137 -12.74 -11.34 14.85
CA ARG A 137 -12.48 -9.96 14.39
C ARG A 137 -11.16 -9.44 14.93
N VAL A 138 -10.12 -9.51 14.10
CA VAL A 138 -8.79 -8.97 14.41
C VAL A 138 -8.86 -7.45 14.58
N ILE A 139 -8.17 -6.94 15.60
CA ILE A 139 -7.89 -5.52 15.76
C ILE A 139 -6.56 -5.22 15.06
N PRO A 140 -6.55 -4.36 14.02
CA PRO A 140 -5.31 -4.01 13.33
C PRO A 140 -4.36 -3.27 14.27
N MET A 141 -3.07 -3.44 14.05
CA MET A 141 -1.99 -2.85 14.86
C MET A 141 -2.13 -1.34 15.09
N ARG A 142 -2.70 -0.62 14.12
CA ARG A 142 -2.97 0.82 14.21
C ARG A 142 -3.96 1.23 15.30
N CYS A 143 -4.91 0.39 15.67
CA CYS A 143 -5.76 0.67 16.83
C CYS A 143 -4.90 0.76 18.10
N LEU A 144 -3.85 -0.06 18.23
CA LEU A 144 -2.93 0.02 19.36
C LEU A 144 -1.97 1.20 19.25
N GLU A 145 -1.61 1.66 18.04
CA GLU A 145 -0.79 2.87 17.90
C GLU A 145 -1.41 4.10 18.57
N CYS A 146 -2.75 4.19 18.56
CA CYS A 146 -3.53 5.27 19.17
C CYS A 146 -4.03 4.95 20.59
N HIS A 147 -3.94 3.69 21.01
CA HIS A 147 -4.45 3.23 22.30
C HIS A 147 -3.39 2.61 23.23
N ALA A 148 -2.13 2.58 22.84
CA ALA A 148 -1.02 1.99 23.59
C ALA A 148 0.31 2.71 23.27
N THR A 149 1.24 2.67 24.20
CA THR A 149 2.58 3.23 24.00
C THR A 149 3.41 2.32 23.11
N GLU A 150 3.44 1.02 23.44
CA GLU A 150 4.26 0.01 22.77
C GLU A 150 3.60 -1.38 22.77
N GLY A 151 4.00 -2.22 21.82
CA GLY A 151 3.72 -3.65 21.81
C GLY A 151 2.56 -4.11 20.94
N ALA A 152 2.81 -5.21 20.21
CA ALA A 152 1.89 -5.93 19.33
C ALA A 152 1.48 -7.31 19.86
N ARG A 153 2.11 -7.75 20.96
CA ARG A 153 2.13 -9.15 21.39
C ARG A 153 1.86 -9.27 22.88
N ALA A 154 1.28 -10.40 23.28
CA ALA A 154 1.08 -10.76 24.67
C ALA A 154 2.40 -10.70 25.46
N GLY A 155 2.43 -9.90 26.54
CA GLY A 155 3.59 -9.74 27.42
C GLY A 155 4.49 -8.54 27.13
N GLN A 156 4.44 -7.97 25.92
CA GLN A 156 5.21 -6.78 25.52
C GLN A 156 4.31 -5.53 25.32
N PHE A 157 3.04 -5.62 25.72
CA PHE A 157 2.05 -4.56 25.58
C PHE A 157 2.12 -3.53 26.71
N MET A 158 2.44 -2.28 26.37
CA MET A 158 2.35 -1.14 27.29
C MET A 158 1.04 -0.38 27.07
N ALA A 159 0.09 -0.63 27.98
CA ALA A 159 -1.23 -0.02 27.94
C ALA A 159 -1.22 1.49 28.21
N GLY A 160 -2.20 2.18 27.63
CA GLY A 160 -2.32 3.63 27.70
C GLY A 160 -1.35 4.35 26.76
N ILE A 161 -1.60 5.63 26.53
CA ILE A 161 -0.58 6.54 25.99
C ILE A 161 0.18 7.09 27.20
N THR A 162 1.42 6.65 27.37
CA THR A 162 2.33 7.05 28.46
C THR A 162 3.18 8.25 28.05
N CYS A 163 3.99 8.77 28.99
CA CYS A 163 4.91 9.87 28.72
C CYS A 163 5.86 9.52 27.55
N ASP A 164 6.34 8.28 27.53
CA ASP A 164 7.30 7.79 26.53
C ASP A 164 6.77 7.89 25.09
N LYS A 165 5.45 7.75 24.86
CA LYS A 165 4.87 7.85 23.52
C LYS A 165 5.07 9.23 22.89
N CYS A 166 5.06 10.30 23.72
CA CYS A 166 5.15 11.67 23.24
C CYS A 166 6.56 12.27 23.40
N HIS A 167 7.31 11.79 24.39
CA HIS A 167 8.63 12.31 24.75
C HIS A 167 9.79 11.41 24.31
N GLY A 168 9.52 10.14 24.02
CA GLY A 168 10.54 9.11 23.83
C GLY A 168 10.90 8.39 25.14
N PRO A 169 11.68 7.31 25.07
CA PRO A 169 12.01 6.45 26.21
C PRO A 169 12.68 7.21 27.37
N ALA A 170 12.23 6.95 28.60
CA ALA A 170 12.70 7.64 29.79
C ALA A 170 14.19 7.43 30.13
N ASP A 171 14.80 6.36 29.64
CA ASP A 171 16.22 6.01 29.83
C ASP A 171 17.18 6.87 28.98
N GLN A 172 16.66 7.62 28.01
CA GLN A 172 17.42 8.55 27.17
C GLN A 172 17.55 9.95 27.78
N HIS A 173 17.11 10.17 29.03
CA HIS A 173 17.15 11.48 29.69
C HIS A 173 18.59 11.91 30.03
N PRO A 174 19.05 13.15 29.72
CA PRO A 174 18.28 14.35 29.34
C PRO A 174 18.12 14.59 27.84
N ALA A 175 18.51 13.66 26.97
CA ALA A 175 18.37 13.78 25.51
C ALA A 175 16.95 13.48 24.98
N ILE A 176 15.97 13.33 25.89
CA ILE A 176 14.56 13.08 25.56
C ILE A 176 13.98 14.24 24.75
N ARG A 177 13.11 13.93 23.79
CA ARG A 177 12.41 14.91 22.97
C ARG A 177 11.60 15.83 23.88
N ASN A 178 11.77 17.14 23.74
CA ASN A 178 10.91 18.13 24.38
C ASN A 178 9.87 18.67 23.36
N PRO A 179 8.61 18.20 23.38
CA PRO A 179 7.59 18.68 22.44
C PRO A 179 7.34 20.19 22.50
N ALA A 180 7.68 20.85 23.61
CA ALA A 180 7.51 22.31 23.73
C ALA A 180 8.47 23.09 22.82
N THR A 181 9.63 22.52 22.48
CA THR A 181 10.63 23.16 21.59
C THR A 181 10.36 22.93 20.12
N LEU A 182 9.40 22.06 19.78
CA LEU A 182 8.96 21.87 18.40
C LEU A 182 8.31 23.16 17.88
N ASP A 183 8.49 23.40 16.59
CA ASP A 183 7.74 24.43 15.88
C ASP A 183 6.25 24.03 15.78
N ARG A 184 5.44 24.94 15.22
CA ARG A 184 3.99 24.74 15.10
C ARG A 184 3.64 23.42 14.42
N ASP A 185 4.33 23.11 13.33
CA ASP A 185 4.02 21.94 12.51
C ASP A 185 4.52 20.66 13.17
N GLY A 186 5.68 20.68 13.83
CA GLY A 186 6.15 19.57 14.67
C GLY A 186 5.21 19.25 15.83
N LYS A 187 4.62 20.28 16.47
CA LYS A 187 3.59 20.10 17.52
C LYS A 187 2.32 19.46 16.95
N VAL A 188 1.86 19.93 15.80
CA VAL A 188 0.67 19.39 15.12
C VAL A 188 0.93 17.96 14.62
N ALA A 189 2.12 17.69 14.07
CA ALA A 189 2.54 16.39 13.56
C ALA A 189 2.63 15.33 14.67
N LEU A 190 3.07 15.73 15.88
CA LEU A 190 3.08 14.83 17.03
C LEU A 190 1.66 14.38 17.40
N CYS A 191 0.69 15.29 17.40
CA CYS A 191 -0.72 14.95 17.65
C CYS A 191 -1.37 14.20 16.47
N ALA A 192 -0.90 14.48 15.25
CA ALA A 192 -1.39 13.88 14.02
C ALA A 192 -1.24 12.36 13.98
N ALA A 193 -0.25 11.80 14.68
CA ALA A 193 -0.06 10.35 14.78
C ALA A 193 -1.32 9.60 15.24
N CYS A 194 -2.15 10.23 16.08
CA CYS A 194 -3.38 9.61 16.61
C CYS A 194 -4.67 10.39 16.28
N HIS A 195 -4.56 11.60 15.70
CA HIS A 195 -5.70 12.52 15.49
C HIS A 195 -5.93 12.97 14.05
N SER A 196 -5.18 12.45 13.06
CA SER A 196 -5.30 12.86 11.65
C SER A 196 -6.33 12.10 10.82
N GLY A 197 -6.91 10.99 11.28
CA GLY A 197 -7.93 10.25 10.52
C GLY A 197 -7.56 10.00 9.04
N LEU A 198 -8.57 9.86 8.16
CA LEU A 198 -8.45 9.33 6.79
C LEU A 198 -8.25 10.40 5.70
N GLY A 199 -7.52 11.48 5.98
CA GLY A 199 -7.29 12.57 5.02
C GLY A 199 -8.35 13.68 5.04
N ASN A 200 -8.16 14.72 4.21
CA ASN A 200 -8.83 16.02 4.34
C ASN A 200 -10.34 16.03 4.02
N ASN A 201 -10.84 14.98 3.36
CA ASN A 201 -12.24 14.85 2.94
C ASN A 201 -13.03 13.79 3.74
N ALA A 202 -12.41 13.15 4.75
CA ALA A 202 -13.10 12.20 5.61
C ALA A 202 -14.24 12.90 6.37
N GLU A 203 -15.42 12.28 6.42
CA GLU A 203 -16.50 12.77 7.27
C GLU A 203 -16.01 12.92 8.71
N ALA A 204 -16.42 13.99 9.38
CA ALA A 204 -16.07 14.18 10.77
C ALA A 204 -16.64 13.00 11.59
N ASP A 205 -15.77 12.31 12.33
CA ASP A 205 -16.13 11.26 13.29
C ASP A 205 -15.07 11.16 14.42
N VAL A 206 -15.33 10.32 15.42
CA VAL A 206 -14.49 10.04 16.60
C VAL A 206 -13.08 9.53 16.24
N HIS A 207 -12.94 8.82 15.12
CA HIS A 207 -11.65 8.44 14.52
C HIS A 207 -11.31 9.29 13.27
N GLY A 208 -12.09 10.33 13.00
CA GLY A 208 -11.95 11.20 11.83
C GLY A 208 -10.82 12.23 11.96
N ASN A 209 -10.57 12.97 10.88
CA ASN A 209 -9.43 13.87 10.70
C ASN A 209 -9.51 15.16 11.54
N GLN A 210 -9.33 15.05 12.86
CA GLN A 210 -9.40 16.20 13.76
C GLN A 210 -8.33 17.27 13.44
N VAL A 211 -7.12 16.83 13.06
CA VAL A 211 -6.04 17.75 12.66
C VAL A 211 -6.35 18.49 11.37
N GLY A 212 -6.90 17.82 10.36
CA GLY A 212 -7.32 18.41 9.09
C GLY A 212 -8.51 19.33 9.25
N LEU A 213 -9.50 18.96 10.06
CA LEU A 213 -10.61 19.85 10.41
C LEU A 213 -10.12 21.12 11.13
N LEU A 214 -9.16 20.98 12.05
CA LEU A 214 -8.51 22.12 12.68
C LEU A 214 -7.79 22.98 11.63
N ARG A 215 -7.03 22.37 10.70
CA ARG A 215 -6.32 23.07 9.61
C ARG A 215 -7.26 23.88 8.71
N GLN A 216 -8.50 23.44 8.53
CA GLN A 216 -9.52 24.15 7.76
C GLN A 216 -10.13 25.34 8.53
N SER A 217 -10.07 25.34 9.86
CA SER A 217 -10.64 26.39 10.69
C SER A 217 -9.99 27.75 10.43
N GLN A 218 -10.78 28.83 10.52
CA GLN A 218 -10.25 30.19 10.39
C GLN A 218 -9.25 30.50 11.51
N CYS A 219 -9.53 30.05 12.74
CA CYS A 219 -8.65 30.25 13.89
C CYS A 219 -7.23 29.71 13.64
N PHE A 220 -7.10 28.49 13.12
CA PHE A 220 -5.81 27.89 12.83
C PHE A 220 -5.08 28.58 11.67
N ARG A 221 -5.80 28.98 10.62
CA ARG A 221 -5.23 29.67 9.46
C ARG A 221 -4.82 31.12 9.74
N SER A 222 -5.50 31.77 10.68
CA SER A 222 -5.24 33.17 11.05
C SER A 222 -4.11 33.34 12.07
N SER A 223 -3.54 32.26 12.62
CA SER A 223 -2.46 32.33 13.61
C SER A 223 -1.28 31.42 13.24
N PRO A 224 -0.08 31.99 12.98
CA PRO A 224 1.12 31.20 12.66
C PRO A 224 1.72 30.48 13.87
N ALA A 225 1.20 30.69 15.08
CA ALA A 225 1.66 30.04 16.30
C ALA A 225 0.64 29.02 16.87
N MET A 226 -0.57 28.95 16.30
CA MET A 226 -1.63 28.08 16.82
C MET A 226 -1.36 26.61 16.52
N SER A 227 -1.46 25.77 17.55
CA SER A 227 -1.30 24.31 17.53
C SER A 227 -2.36 23.67 18.45
N CYS A 228 -2.40 22.34 18.50
CA CYS A 228 -3.26 21.61 19.44
C CYS A 228 -3.01 22.05 20.90
N THR A 229 -1.74 22.25 21.27
CA THR A 229 -1.32 22.66 22.61
C THR A 229 -1.59 24.13 22.95
N THR A 230 -1.97 24.94 21.96
CA THR A 230 -2.45 26.32 22.22
C THR A 230 -3.79 26.30 22.94
N CYS A 231 -4.64 25.32 22.61
CA CYS A 231 -5.98 25.20 23.16
C CYS A 231 -6.12 24.06 24.16
N HIS A 232 -5.18 23.11 24.19
CA HIS A 232 -5.23 21.94 25.06
C HIS A 232 -4.00 21.75 25.94
N ASN A 233 -4.22 21.44 27.21
CA ASN A 233 -3.20 20.92 28.10
C ASN A 233 -3.32 19.40 28.21
N ILE A 234 -2.45 18.70 27.47
CA ILE A 234 -2.44 17.23 27.39
C ILE A 234 -2.13 16.53 28.72
N HIS A 235 -1.51 17.24 29.68
CA HIS A 235 -1.09 16.68 30.96
C HIS A 235 -2.20 16.64 32.01
N ARG A 236 -3.38 17.19 31.71
CA ARG A 236 -4.49 17.31 32.66
C ARG A 236 -5.82 16.91 32.02
N VAL A 237 -6.78 16.56 32.87
CA VAL A 237 -8.15 16.29 32.41
C VAL A 237 -8.80 17.59 31.99
N GLU A 238 -9.02 17.77 30.68
CA GLU A 238 -9.68 18.96 30.17
C GLU A 238 -11.15 18.70 29.84
N ARG A 239 -12.04 19.22 30.68
CA ARG A 239 -13.49 19.00 30.57
C ARG A 239 -14.34 20.22 30.91
N ASP A 240 -13.74 21.23 31.52
CA ASP A 240 -14.42 22.48 31.84
C ASP A 240 -14.54 23.34 30.59
N LEU A 241 -15.76 23.45 30.07
CA LEU A 241 -16.05 24.21 28.87
C LEU A 241 -15.88 25.71 29.09
N SER A 242 -16.10 26.24 30.29
CA SER A 242 -15.87 27.65 30.60
C SER A 242 -14.37 27.97 30.56
N ALA A 243 -13.55 27.12 31.19
CA ALA A 243 -12.09 27.26 31.13
C ALA A 243 -11.53 27.12 29.70
N MET A 244 -12.12 26.25 28.86
CA MET A 244 -11.75 26.14 27.45
C MET A 244 -12.23 27.36 26.64
N SER A 245 -13.46 27.84 26.87
CA SER A 245 -14.02 29.03 26.22
C SER A 245 -13.24 30.29 26.54
N ALA A 246 -12.69 30.41 27.76
CA ALA A 246 -11.80 31.49 28.14
C ALA A 246 -10.49 31.53 27.32
N ARG A 247 -10.06 30.41 26.74
CA ARG A 247 -8.91 30.38 25.81
C ARG A 247 -9.28 30.86 24.40
N CYS A 248 -10.55 30.79 24.02
CA CYS A 248 -11.01 31.37 22.76
C CYS A 248 -11.02 32.90 22.85
N THR A 249 -11.40 33.45 24.01
CA THR A 249 -11.52 34.89 24.23
C THR A 249 -10.17 35.61 24.34
N THR A 250 -9.05 34.89 24.51
CA THR A 250 -7.71 35.50 24.41
C THR A 250 -7.37 35.97 22.99
N CYS A 251 -8.03 35.42 21.97
CA CYS A 251 -7.82 35.77 20.57
C CYS A 251 -9.05 36.44 19.93
N HIS A 252 -10.23 36.34 20.55
CA HIS A 252 -11.48 36.94 20.08
C HIS A 252 -12.00 37.97 21.09
N ALA A 253 -11.91 39.26 20.74
CA ALA A 253 -12.59 40.31 21.50
C ALA A 253 -14.11 40.18 21.29
N ALA A 254 -14.90 40.31 22.36
CA ALA A 254 -16.34 40.11 22.35
C ALA A 254 -17.24 41.35 22.08
N PRO A 255 -16.89 42.41 21.30
CA PRO A 255 -17.80 43.55 21.16
C PRO A 255 -18.81 43.45 20.00
N GLN A 256 -18.88 42.35 19.23
CA GLN A 256 -19.71 42.27 18.00
C GLN A 256 -20.78 41.16 17.94
N HIS A 257 -21.21 40.58 19.08
CA HIS A 257 -22.35 39.65 19.07
C HIS A 257 -23.62 40.31 19.61
N GLN A 258 -24.64 40.50 18.75
CA GLN A 258 -25.97 40.99 19.12
C GLN A 258 -26.79 40.01 19.99
N ARG A 259 -26.31 38.77 20.20
CA ARG A 259 -26.83 37.85 21.19
C ARG A 259 -25.77 37.68 22.26
N ALA A 260 -26.12 37.94 23.51
CA ALA A 260 -25.29 37.67 24.67
C ALA A 260 -24.99 36.16 24.76
N VAL A 261 -24.01 35.68 24.00
CA VAL A 261 -23.32 34.44 24.30
C VAL A 261 -22.46 34.79 25.51
N GLN A 262 -22.90 34.39 26.70
CA GLN A 262 -22.04 34.46 27.88
C GLN A 262 -20.69 33.84 27.49
N ALA A 263 -19.59 34.54 27.79
CA ALA A 263 -18.23 34.15 27.40
C ALA A 263 -17.87 32.70 27.83
N ASP A 264 -18.64 32.13 28.75
CA ASP A 264 -18.47 30.80 29.33
C ASP A 264 -18.99 29.64 28.47
N ASN A 265 -19.68 29.86 27.34
CA ASN A 265 -20.22 28.75 26.54
C ASN A 265 -20.22 28.92 25.01
N CYS A 266 -19.18 29.54 24.45
CA CYS A 266 -19.05 29.64 22.99
C CYS A 266 -18.84 28.27 22.31
N ILE A 267 -18.22 27.31 22.99
CA ILE A 267 -17.89 25.99 22.42
C ILE A 267 -19.15 25.19 22.06
N ASP A 268 -20.26 25.34 22.77
CA ASP A 268 -21.50 24.63 22.43
C ASP A 268 -22.08 25.04 21.07
N CYS A 269 -21.99 26.33 20.74
CA CYS A 269 -22.46 26.87 19.47
C CYS A 269 -21.47 26.61 18.33
N HIS A 270 -20.17 26.80 18.60
CA HIS A 270 -19.13 26.79 17.57
C HIS A 270 -18.54 25.39 17.33
N MET A 271 -18.64 24.47 18.28
CA MET A 271 -18.20 23.07 18.17
C MET A 271 -19.28 22.13 18.73
N PRO A 272 -20.49 22.10 18.14
CA PRO A 272 -21.61 21.35 18.70
C PRO A 272 -21.32 19.86 18.79
N LYS A 273 -21.94 19.19 19.76
CA LYS A 273 -21.87 17.72 19.85
C LYS A 273 -22.63 17.09 18.68
N GLN A 274 -21.94 16.26 17.92
CA GLN A 274 -22.46 15.46 16.81
C GLN A 274 -22.56 13.99 17.23
N GLU A 275 -23.40 13.24 16.52
CA GLU A 275 -23.50 11.78 16.68
C GLU A 275 -22.45 11.10 15.80
N SER A 276 -21.73 10.13 16.39
CA SER A 276 -20.77 9.30 15.68
C SER A 276 -21.49 8.35 14.74
N LYS A 277 -20.99 8.22 13.51
CA LYS A 277 -21.43 7.21 12.53
C LYS A 277 -20.65 5.91 12.69
N VAL A 278 -19.43 5.98 13.23
CA VAL A 278 -18.53 4.83 13.46
C VAL A 278 -18.80 4.13 14.80
N ILE A 279 -18.93 4.88 15.90
CA ILE A 279 -19.25 4.33 17.22
C ILE A 279 -20.76 4.43 17.43
N THR A 280 -21.44 3.45 16.85
CA THR A 280 -22.88 3.22 17.03
C THR A 280 -23.10 1.90 17.77
N PHE A 281 -24.18 1.85 18.52
CA PHE A 281 -24.58 0.73 19.35
C PHE A 281 -26.01 0.36 18.98
N ARG A 282 -26.23 -0.90 18.64
CA ARG A 282 -27.57 -1.43 18.39
C ARG A 282 -28.07 -2.08 19.69
N THR A 283 -29.18 -1.59 20.21
CA THR A 283 -29.91 -2.20 21.33
C THR A 283 -31.24 -2.76 20.83
N SER A 284 -31.91 -3.59 21.64
CA SER A 284 -33.23 -4.14 21.32
C SER A 284 -34.28 -3.03 21.16
N GLY A 285 -34.41 -2.51 19.94
CA GLY A 285 -35.37 -1.48 19.54
C GLY A 285 -34.82 -0.07 19.27
N ALA A 286 -33.52 0.20 19.40
CA ALA A 286 -32.95 1.51 19.08
C ALA A 286 -31.47 1.45 18.64
N GLN A 287 -31.06 2.38 17.77
CA GLN A 287 -29.66 2.66 17.49
C GLN A 287 -29.21 3.88 18.28
N LEU A 288 -28.25 3.70 19.18
CA LEU A 288 -27.62 4.77 19.94
C LEU A 288 -26.28 5.14 19.29
N ALA A 289 -25.97 6.42 19.18
CA ALA A 289 -24.70 6.90 18.67
C ALA A 289 -23.92 7.62 19.77
N GLN A 290 -22.61 7.38 19.82
CA GLN A 290 -21.75 8.12 20.74
C GLN A 290 -21.70 9.59 20.31
N ARG A 291 -22.06 10.50 21.21
CA ARG A 291 -21.94 11.94 20.95
C ARG A 291 -20.51 12.42 21.17
N TYR A 292 -19.97 13.21 20.25
CA TYR A 292 -18.61 13.73 20.27
C TYR A 292 -18.54 15.16 19.71
N ARG A 293 -17.44 15.88 19.95
CA ARG A 293 -17.18 17.20 19.34
C ARG A 293 -16.04 17.06 18.36
N THR A 294 -15.99 17.96 17.39
CA THR A 294 -14.99 17.94 16.31
C THR A 294 -14.31 19.29 16.22
N HIS A 295 -13.14 19.32 15.59
CA HIS A 295 -12.44 20.58 15.28
C HIS A 295 -13.00 21.30 14.04
N ARG A 296 -14.20 20.94 13.59
CA ARG A 296 -14.97 21.72 12.62
C ARG A 296 -15.62 22.91 13.33
N ILE A 297 -14.82 23.91 13.62
CA ILE A 297 -15.23 25.11 14.36
C ILE A 297 -16.09 25.98 13.44
N ALA A 298 -17.40 26.01 13.67
CA ALA A 298 -18.35 26.85 12.94
C ALA A 298 -18.16 28.31 13.34
N VAL A 299 -18.23 29.26 12.42
CA VAL A 299 -18.38 30.70 12.72
C VAL A 299 -19.53 31.18 11.83
N TYR A 300 -20.56 31.80 12.41
CA TYR A 300 -21.77 32.20 11.69
C TYR A 300 -21.45 33.15 10.52
N GLN A 301 -22.20 32.97 9.42
CA GLN A 301 -22.04 33.62 8.11
C GLN A 301 -22.08 35.15 8.18
N ALA A 302 -21.16 35.79 7.45
CA ALA A 302 -21.48 37.06 6.81
C ALA A 302 -22.51 36.77 5.68
N GLN A 303 -23.76 37.19 5.96
CA GLN A 303 -24.88 37.46 5.05
C GLN A 303 -25.36 36.39 4.05
N VAL A 304 -26.56 35.87 4.38
CA VAL A 304 -27.52 35.18 3.51
C VAL A 304 -28.07 36.15 2.47
N GLY A 305 -27.98 35.82 1.18
CA GLY A 305 -28.61 36.58 0.09
C GLY A 305 -28.01 36.41 -1.31
N GLN A 306 -26.83 35.79 -1.44
CA GLN A 306 -26.28 35.39 -2.73
C GLN A 306 -25.97 33.90 -2.68
N ALA A 307 -26.31 33.18 -3.75
CA ALA A 307 -25.80 31.83 -3.96
C ALA A 307 -24.29 31.85 -3.73
N LEU A 308 -23.79 30.88 -2.94
CA LEU A 308 -22.36 30.68 -2.78
C LEU A 308 -21.73 30.71 -4.19
N PRO A 309 -20.74 31.57 -4.46
CA PRO A 309 -20.01 31.43 -5.70
C PRO A 309 -19.47 30.00 -5.74
N PRO A 310 -19.44 29.34 -6.92
CA PRO A 310 -18.76 28.06 -7.05
C PRO A 310 -17.38 28.18 -6.40
N ALA A 311 -16.89 27.11 -5.78
CA ALA A 311 -15.63 27.06 -5.02
C ALA A 311 -14.35 27.32 -5.87
N ASN A 312 -14.49 28.05 -6.97
CA ASN A 312 -13.44 28.65 -7.76
C ASN A 312 -13.19 30.07 -7.25
N LEU A 313 -11.92 30.41 -7.06
CA LEU A 313 -11.39 31.69 -6.57
C LEU A 313 -11.13 31.76 -5.05
N ILE A 314 -10.46 30.75 -4.51
CA ILE A 314 -9.25 31.03 -3.74
C ILE A 314 -8.11 30.59 -4.64
N LYS A 315 -7.41 31.55 -5.27
CA LYS A 315 -6.08 31.25 -5.80
C LYS A 315 -5.28 30.65 -4.64
N PRO A 316 -4.67 29.47 -4.80
CA PRO A 316 -3.80 28.95 -3.75
C PRO A 316 -2.77 30.04 -3.47
N ALA A 317 -2.78 30.59 -2.25
CA ALA A 317 -1.60 31.28 -1.77
C ALA A 317 -0.51 30.19 -1.77
N ALA A 318 0.49 30.38 -2.62
CA ALA A 318 1.64 29.51 -2.77
C ALA A 318 2.28 29.25 -1.40
N TYR A 319 1.89 28.16 -0.74
CA TYR A 319 2.43 27.74 0.54
C TYR A 319 2.53 26.20 0.58
N TYR A 320 3.24 25.67 -0.42
CA TYR A 320 4.17 24.55 -0.28
C TYR A 320 5.51 24.99 -0.89
N GLN A 321 6.04 26.09 -0.37
CA GLN A 321 7.43 26.50 -0.56
C GLN A 321 7.96 26.95 0.80
N GLN A 322 8.13 26.00 1.70
CA GLN A 322 9.21 26.10 2.68
C GLN A 322 10.03 24.84 2.53
N SER A 323 10.98 24.97 1.62
CA SER A 323 12.17 24.15 1.54
C SER A 323 12.73 23.91 2.96
N PRO A 324 13.25 22.71 3.25
CA PRO A 324 14.13 22.56 4.41
C PRO A 324 15.23 23.63 4.33
N LYS A 325 15.68 24.13 5.50
CA LYS A 325 16.85 25.02 5.56
C LYS A 325 17.94 24.48 4.62
N PRO A 326 18.58 25.33 3.80
CA PRO A 326 19.54 24.88 2.82
C PRO A 326 20.71 24.20 3.54
N HIS A 327 20.68 22.88 3.58
CA HIS A 327 21.88 22.17 3.17
C HIS A 327 22.03 22.43 1.69
N SER A 328 23.25 22.76 1.29
CA SER A 328 23.63 23.13 -0.06
C SER A 328 22.82 22.35 -1.08
N PRO A 329 22.13 23.00 -2.05
CA PRO A 329 21.43 22.27 -3.09
C PRO A 329 22.47 21.45 -3.85
N GLU A 330 22.50 20.15 -3.58
CA GLU A 330 22.99 19.17 -4.54
C GLU A 330 22.08 19.32 -5.77
N PRO A 331 22.61 19.71 -6.94
CA PRO A 331 21.79 19.86 -8.13
C PRO A 331 21.25 18.47 -8.49
N THR A 332 19.93 18.27 -8.49
CA THR A 332 19.32 17.10 -9.14
C THR A 332 19.71 17.15 -10.62
N ARG A 333 20.65 16.27 -10.96
CA ARG A 333 21.45 16.29 -12.19
C ARG A 333 20.86 15.41 -13.28
N VAL A 334 19.98 14.48 -12.91
CA VAL A 334 19.29 13.53 -13.79
C VAL A 334 18.04 14.18 -14.36
N GLN A 335 17.80 13.99 -15.65
CA GLN A 335 16.59 14.43 -16.34
C GLN A 335 16.05 13.26 -17.16
N PHE A 336 14.73 13.08 -17.20
CA PHE A 336 14.12 12.10 -18.08
C PHE A 336 13.55 12.76 -19.33
N THR A 337 14.00 12.29 -20.49
CA THR A 337 13.59 12.82 -21.80
C THR A 337 12.86 11.73 -22.58
N ASN A 338 11.63 12.01 -23.04
CA ASN A 338 10.92 11.06 -23.90
C ASN A 338 11.52 11.04 -25.31
N ILE A 339 12.16 9.94 -25.67
CA ILE A 339 12.82 9.73 -26.97
C ILE A 339 12.13 8.68 -27.85
N ALA A 340 10.95 8.15 -27.49
CA ALA A 340 10.31 7.04 -28.22
C ALA A 340 10.26 7.27 -29.75
N ALA A 341 9.76 8.42 -30.18
CA ALA A 341 9.67 8.76 -31.60
C ALA A 341 11.04 8.94 -32.26
N GLU A 342 12.01 9.50 -31.54
CA GLU A 342 13.38 9.64 -32.04
C GLU A 342 14.07 8.28 -32.15
N ALA A 343 13.78 7.37 -31.23
CA ALA A 343 14.30 6.01 -31.20
C ALA A 343 13.63 5.10 -32.23
N GLY A 344 12.55 5.52 -32.90
CA GLY A 344 11.85 4.71 -33.91
C GLY A 344 10.73 3.83 -33.34
N ILE A 345 10.40 3.98 -32.05
CA ILE A 345 9.23 3.34 -31.44
C ILE A 345 7.99 4.12 -31.84
N THR A 346 7.16 3.51 -32.69
CA THR A 346 5.93 4.11 -33.25
C THR A 346 4.65 3.49 -32.69
N PHE A 347 4.77 2.63 -31.68
CA PHE A 347 3.67 1.91 -31.07
C PHE A 347 2.57 2.86 -30.60
N ARG A 348 1.32 2.48 -30.89
CA ARG A 348 0.13 3.13 -30.37
C ARG A 348 -0.84 2.05 -29.92
N HIS A 349 -1.26 2.10 -28.66
CA HIS A 349 -2.19 1.12 -28.12
C HIS A 349 -3.58 1.29 -28.76
N GLU A 350 -4.16 0.20 -29.25
CA GLU A 350 -5.56 0.11 -29.65
C GLU A 350 -6.36 -0.47 -28.50
N ASN A 351 -7.05 0.40 -27.75
CA ASN A 351 -7.81 -0.01 -26.58
C ASN A 351 -9.26 -0.37 -26.90
N GLY A 352 -9.69 -0.33 -28.17
CA GLY A 352 -11.06 -0.68 -28.56
C GLY A 352 -12.12 0.29 -28.04
N ALA A 353 -11.72 1.52 -27.65
CA ALA A 353 -12.58 2.48 -26.99
C ALA A 353 -13.89 2.74 -27.76
N SER A 354 -15.02 2.67 -27.04
CA SER A 354 -16.35 2.80 -27.63
C SER A 354 -17.31 3.63 -26.78
N PRO A 355 -18.43 4.13 -27.35
CA PRO A 355 -19.52 4.71 -26.57
C PRO A 355 -20.13 3.75 -25.54
N GLN A 356 -19.88 2.45 -25.65
CA GLN A 356 -20.35 1.40 -24.74
C GLN A 356 -19.45 1.26 -23.51
N LYS A 357 -18.22 1.76 -23.53
CA LYS A 357 -17.31 1.77 -22.37
C LYS A 357 -17.16 0.39 -21.74
N TYR A 358 -16.75 -0.59 -22.54
CA TYR A 358 -16.49 -1.92 -22.02
C TYR A 358 -15.24 -1.89 -21.11
N MET A 359 -15.24 -2.70 -20.05
CA MET A 359 -14.20 -2.58 -19.02
C MET A 359 -12.79 -2.81 -19.54
N PHE A 360 -12.57 -3.79 -20.43
CA PHE A 360 -11.23 -4.11 -20.94
C PHE A 360 -10.59 -2.94 -21.72
N GLU A 361 -11.38 -1.96 -22.19
CA GLU A 361 -10.89 -0.78 -22.92
C GLU A 361 -9.96 0.11 -22.05
N THR A 362 -9.90 -0.12 -20.74
CA THR A 362 -9.09 0.68 -19.80
C THR A 362 -7.87 -0.05 -19.23
N PHE A 363 -7.62 -1.32 -19.57
CA PHE A 363 -6.62 -2.17 -18.88
C PHE A 363 -5.30 -2.27 -19.61
N GLY A 364 -5.32 -2.34 -20.94
CA GLY A 364 -4.09 -2.39 -21.73
C GLY A 364 -3.38 -1.03 -21.84
N SER A 365 -2.08 -0.99 -22.10
CA SER A 365 -1.23 -2.11 -22.53
C SER A 365 -0.11 -2.39 -21.52
N GLY A 366 0.38 -3.63 -21.51
CA GLY A 366 1.59 -4.07 -20.83
C GLY A 366 2.82 -4.02 -21.76
N VAL A 367 3.99 -3.87 -21.14
CA VAL A 367 5.29 -3.81 -21.82
C VAL A 367 6.27 -4.83 -21.24
N GLY A 368 6.96 -5.56 -22.12
CA GLY A 368 7.97 -6.56 -21.77
C GLY A 368 9.33 -6.18 -22.36
N VAL A 369 10.34 -6.11 -21.51
CA VAL A 369 11.74 -5.97 -21.92
C VAL A 369 12.33 -7.35 -22.11
N ILE A 370 13.03 -7.57 -23.23
CA ILE A 370 13.56 -8.89 -23.62
C ILE A 370 14.84 -8.70 -24.44
N ASP A 371 15.86 -9.54 -24.25
CA ASP A 371 17.02 -9.66 -25.17
C ASP A 371 16.78 -10.91 -26.02
N PHE A 372 15.94 -10.81 -27.06
CA PHE A 372 15.35 -12.02 -27.66
C PHE A 372 16.32 -12.77 -28.57
N ASP A 373 17.34 -12.08 -29.10
CA ASP A 373 18.36 -12.69 -29.93
C ASP A 373 19.74 -12.77 -29.25
N ASN A 374 19.79 -12.51 -27.94
CA ASN A 374 20.99 -12.58 -27.10
C ASN A 374 22.14 -11.69 -27.62
N ASP A 375 21.83 -10.57 -28.27
CA ASP A 375 22.82 -9.60 -28.74
C ASP A 375 23.27 -8.61 -27.65
N GLY A 376 22.63 -8.66 -26.48
CA GLY A 376 22.99 -7.88 -25.29
C GLY A 376 22.36 -6.49 -25.25
N TRP A 377 21.48 -6.17 -26.21
CA TRP A 377 20.68 -4.95 -26.21
C TRP A 377 19.24 -5.27 -25.85
N PRO A 378 18.66 -4.67 -24.79
CA PRO A 378 17.27 -4.93 -24.46
C PRO A 378 16.33 -4.42 -25.57
N ASP A 379 15.50 -5.32 -26.08
CA ASP A 379 14.39 -5.10 -26.99
C ASP A 379 13.09 -4.81 -26.21
N VAL A 380 12.05 -4.38 -26.92
CA VAL A 380 10.77 -4.01 -26.31
C VAL A 380 9.60 -4.67 -27.03
N PHE A 381 8.79 -5.40 -26.27
CA PHE A 381 7.51 -5.96 -26.70
C PHE A 381 6.34 -5.20 -26.07
N PHE A 382 5.34 -4.85 -26.87
CA PHE A 382 4.08 -4.28 -26.40
C PHE A 382 2.90 -5.21 -26.70
N ALA A 383 2.16 -5.56 -25.65
CA ALA A 383 0.85 -6.20 -25.81
C ALA A 383 -0.13 -5.19 -26.43
N ASN A 384 -1.02 -5.63 -27.32
CA ASN A 384 -1.98 -4.71 -27.94
C ASN A 384 -3.41 -5.23 -27.86
N GLY A 385 -4.35 -4.31 -27.65
CA GLY A 385 -5.76 -4.64 -27.63
C GLY A 385 -6.33 -4.90 -29.02
N ALA A 386 -7.65 -5.00 -29.07
CA ALA A 386 -8.42 -5.29 -30.27
C ALA A 386 -9.80 -4.59 -30.21
N ASP A 387 -10.43 -4.38 -31.36
CA ASP A 387 -11.83 -3.95 -31.41
C ASP A 387 -12.76 -5.18 -31.38
N LEU A 388 -12.99 -5.72 -30.18
CA LEU A 388 -13.84 -6.90 -30.01
C LEU A 388 -15.33 -6.65 -30.30
N ALA A 389 -15.76 -5.39 -30.33
CA ALA A 389 -17.18 -5.03 -30.39
C ALA A 389 -17.66 -4.61 -31.78
N HIS A 390 -16.79 -4.06 -32.63
CA HIS A 390 -17.18 -3.46 -33.91
C HIS A 390 -16.51 -4.13 -35.13
N GLY A 391 -15.72 -5.18 -34.93
CA GLY A 391 -15.18 -6.01 -36.00
C GLY A 391 -14.10 -5.34 -36.85
N LYS A 392 -13.37 -4.36 -36.28
CA LYS A 392 -12.14 -3.86 -36.93
C LYS A 392 -11.04 -4.93 -36.82
N PRO A 393 -10.14 -5.02 -37.81
CA PRO A 393 -8.96 -5.86 -37.68
C PRO A 393 -8.15 -5.50 -36.44
N SER A 394 -7.75 -6.51 -35.66
CA SER A 394 -6.83 -6.31 -34.55
C SER A 394 -5.45 -5.89 -35.09
N PRO A 395 -4.81 -4.85 -34.54
CA PRO A 395 -3.45 -4.46 -34.93
C PRO A 395 -2.38 -5.46 -34.50
N GLY A 396 -2.68 -6.33 -33.52
CA GLY A 396 -1.74 -7.28 -32.96
C GLY A 396 -0.66 -6.65 -32.06
N ASN A 397 0.06 -7.51 -31.34
CA ASN A 397 1.20 -7.10 -30.51
C ASN A 397 2.36 -6.61 -31.38
N VAL A 398 3.31 -5.90 -30.78
CA VAL A 398 4.44 -5.31 -31.51
C VAL A 398 5.76 -5.62 -30.80
N LEU A 399 6.79 -6.05 -31.55
CA LEU A 399 8.15 -6.28 -31.08
C LEU A 399 9.12 -5.35 -31.80
N TYR A 400 9.85 -4.57 -31.01
CA TYR A 400 10.90 -3.66 -31.45
C TYR A 400 12.26 -4.21 -31.08
N ARG A 401 13.08 -4.51 -32.08
CA ARG A 401 14.48 -4.88 -31.87
C ARG A 401 15.33 -3.64 -31.62
N ASN A 402 16.14 -3.62 -30.59
CA ASN A 402 17.13 -2.59 -30.34
C ASN A 402 18.36 -2.78 -31.23
N LEU A 403 18.80 -1.71 -31.90
CA LEU A 403 19.94 -1.75 -32.82
C LEU A 403 21.26 -1.28 -32.17
N GLY A 404 21.24 -0.95 -30.87
CA GLY A 404 22.41 -0.53 -30.09
C GLY A 404 22.96 0.87 -30.39
N ASN A 405 22.27 1.62 -31.25
CA ASN A 405 22.64 3.00 -31.65
C ASN A 405 21.56 4.02 -31.26
N GLY A 406 20.76 3.70 -30.24
CA GLY A 406 19.60 4.48 -29.81
C GLY A 406 18.45 4.43 -30.81
N LYS A 407 18.38 3.39 -31.66
CA LYS A 407 17.28 3.12 -32.58
C LYS A 407 16.71 1.74 -32.39
N PHE A 408 15.42 1.63 -32.68
CA PHE A 408 14.64 0.42 -32.67
C PHE A 408 14.05 0.15 -34.06
N GLU A 409 13.96 -1.12 -34.41
CA GLU A 409 13.32 -1.62 -35.64
C GLU A 409 12.09 -2.45 -35.27
N ASP A 410 10.94 -2.16 -35.86
CA ASP A 410 9.77 -3.04 -35.76
C ASP A 410 10.03 -4.34 -36.53
N VAL A 411 10.18 -5.44 -35.79
CA VAL A 411 10.42 -6.78 -36.34
C VAL A 411 9.19 -7.69 -36.22
N THR A 412 8.03 -7.17 -35.83
CA THR A 412 6.83 -7.93 -35.49
C THR A 412 6.45 -8.98 -36.53
N ALA A 413 6.38 -8.57 -37.80
CA ALA A 413 5.99 -9.45 -38.91
C ALA A 413 7.05 -10.52 -39.20
N LYS A 414 8.34 -10.17 -39.05
CA LYS A 414 9.45 -11.11 -39.23
C LYS A 414 9.51 -12.11 -38.08
N ALA A 415 9.28 -11.64 -36.86
CA ALA A 415 9.31 -12.43 -35.64
C ALA A 415 8.08 -13.33 -35.48
N GLY A 416 6.93 -12.98 -36.06
CA GLY A 416 5.72 -13.80 -35.99
C GLY A 416 4.92 -13.63 -34.69
N VAL A 417 5.06 -12.49 -34.01
CA VAL A 417 4.52 -12.27 -32.64
C VAL A 417 3.25 -11.39 -32.59
N ALA A 418 2.67 -11.03 -33.73
CA ALA A 418 1.45 -10.21 -33.79
C ALA A 418 0.25 -10.84 -33.04
N GLY A 419 0.24 -12.17 -32.89
CA GLY A 419 -0.77 -12.92 -32.15
C GLY A 419 -2.02 -13.25 -32.96
N ASN A 420 -3.06 -13.70 -32.26
CA ASN A 420 -4.27 -14.27 -32.88
C ASN A 420 -5.46 -13.28 -32.94
N GLY A 421 -5.22 -12.01 -32.63
CA GLY A 421 -6.25 -10.96 -32.59
C GLY A 421 -7.06 -10.90 -31.29
N MET A 422 -6.66 -11.62 -30.24
CA MET A 422 -7.20 -11.42 -28.89
C MET A 422 -6.97 -9.99 -28.38
N PHE A 423 -7.75 -9.58 -27.38
CA PHE A 423 -7.46 -8.35 -26.66
C PHE A 423 -6.37 -8.62 -25.63
N ALA A 424 -5.11 -8.44 -26.03
CA ALA A 424 -3.98 -8.62 -25.14
C ALA A 424 -3.86 -7.44 -24.18
N THR A 425 -3.63 -7.75 -22.91
CA THR A 425 -3.47 -6.74 -21.85
C THR A 425 -2.05 -6.73 -21.32
N GLY A 426 -1.48 -7.88 -20.97
CA GLY A 426 -0.18 -7.95 -20.30
C GLY A 426 0.79 -8.89 -20.99
N VAL A 427 2.05 -8.78 -20.56
CA VAL A 427 3.16 -9.58 -21.04
C VAL A 427 4.08 -9.94 -19.89
N THR A 428 4.55 -11.18 -19.89
CA THR A 428 5.69 -11.61 -19.07
C THR A 428 6.69 -12.39 -19.92
N VAL A 429 7.97 -12.26 -19.57
CA VAL A 429 9.11 -12.79 -20.32
C VAL A 429 9.88 -13.78 -19.45
N GLY A 430 10.18 -14.96 -19.99
CA GLY A 430 10.89 -16.01 -19.27
C GLY A 430 11.26 -17.17 -20.19
N ASP A 431 12.33 -17.88 -19.86
CA ASP A 431 12.81 -19.07 -20.56
C ASP A 431 12.04 -20.29 -20.03
N TYR A 432 10.93 -20.66 -20.70
CA TYR A 432 10.00 -21.65 -20.16
C TYR A 432 10.48 -23.09 -20.34
N ASP A 433 11.34 -23.36 -21.32
CA ASP A 433 11.87 -24.70 -21.62
C ASP A 433 13.36 -24.87 -21.29
N ASN A 434 13.96 -23.85 -20.67
CA ASN A 434 15.30 -23.84 -20.08
C ASN A 434 16.42 -23.99 -21.13
N ASP A 435 16.18 -23.49 -22.34
CA ASP A 435 17.05 -23.58 -23.51
C ASP A 435 18.04 -22.40 -23.64
N GLY A 436 17.89 -21.37 -22.80
CA GLY A 436 18.71 -20.16 -22.78
C GLY A 436 18.22 -19.02 -23.68
N LEU A 437 17.04 -19.15 -24.25
CA LEU A 437 16.34 -18.13 -25.02
C LEU A 437 15.12 -17.65 -24.24
N LEU A 438 14.88 -16.33 -24.24
CA LEU A 438 13.70 -15.79 -23.56
C LEU A 438 12.47 -15.94 -24.46
N ASP A 439 11.38 -16.43 -23.87
CA ASP A 439 10.06 -16.58 -24.50
C ASP A 439 9.09 -15.51 -24.01
N ILE A 440 7.97 -15.35 -24.72
CA ILE A 440 6.97 -14.31 -24.44
C ILE A 440 5.63 -14.96 -24.11
N TYR A 441 5.12 -14.70 -22.91
CA TYR A 441 3.76 -15.06 -22.52
C TYR A 441 2.87 -13.82 -22.45
N VAL A 442 1.76 -13.83 -23.19
CA VAL A 442 0.82 -12.73 -23.33
C VAL A 442 -0.50 -13.09 -22.67
N THR A 443 -0.98 -12.24 -21.78
CA THR A 443 -2.29 -12.38 -21.12
C THR A 443 -3.34 -11.50 -21.76
N GLY A 444 -4.61 -11.85 -21.62
CA GLY A 444 -5.68 -10.97 -22.03
C GLY A 444 -7.09 -11.50 -21.83
N TYR A 445 -8.01 -10.90 -22.59
CA TYR A 445 -9.43 -11.26 -22.54
C TYR A 445 -9.74 -12.42 -23.49
N GLY A 446 -10.26 -13.51 -22.93
CA GLY A 446 -10.69 -14.72 -23.65
C GLY A 446 -9.67 -15.86 -23.65
N GLY A 447 -8.42 -15.59 -23.26
CA GLY A 447 -7.32 -16.55 -23.24
C GLY A 447 -5.95 -15.86 -23.27
N ASN A 448 -4.90 -16.67 -23.32
CA ASN A 448 -3.50 -16.27 -23.29
C ASN A 448 -2.73 -16.84 -24.49
N GLN A 449 -1.52 -16.35 -24.75
CA GLN A 449 -0.61 -16.89 -25.77
C GLN A 449 0.81 -17.08 -25.22
N LEU A 450 1.45 -18.21 -25.53
CA LEU A 450 2.88 -18.47 -25.28
C LEU A 450 3.62 -18.57 -26.61
N PHE A 451 4.55 -17.65 -26.84
CA PHE A 451 5.42 -17.60 -28.01
C PHE A 451 6.80 -18.17 -27.64
N HIS A 452 7.11 -19.35 -28.16
CA HIS A 452 8.42 -19.97 -28.03
C HIS A 452 9.41 -19.32 -28.99
N ASN A 453 10.58 -18.93 -28.50
CA ASN A 453 11.67 -18.35 -29.27
C ASN A 453 12.46 -19.45 -30.00
N ASN A 454 12.44 -19.46 -31.33
CA ASN A 454 13.08 -20.49 -32.13
C ASN A 454 14.62 -20.33 -32.23
N GLY A 455 15.19 -19.24 -31.71
CA GLY A 455 16.63 -18.93 -31.76
C GLY A 455 17.14 -18.40 -33.10
N ASP A 456 16.25 -18.18 -34.07
CA ASP A 456 16.56 -17.60 -35.39
C ASP A 456 15.93 -16.20 -35.61
N GLY A 457 15.45 -15.61 -34.51
CA GLY A 457 14.72 -14.34 -34.50
C GLY A 457 13.24 -14.46 -34.86
N THR A 458 12.70 -15.67 -34.89
CA THR A 458 11.27 -15.96 -35.04
C THR A 458 10.70 -16.66 -33.81
N PHE A 459 9.38 -16.59 -33.67
CA PHE A 459 8.64 -17.21 -32.58
C PHE A 459 7.53 -18.12 -33.10
N THR A 460 7.21 -19.15 -32.30
CA THR A 460 6.13 -20.10 -32.55
C THR A 460 5.09 -20.02 -31.44
N ASP A 461 3.81 -19.85 -31.78
CA ASP A 461 2.72 -20.00 -30.79
C ASP A 461 2.60 -21.48 -30.37
N VAL A 462 3.01 -21.78 -29.15
CA VAL A 462 2.97 -23.13 -28.54
C VAL A 462 1.88 -23.27 -27.50
N THR A 463 1.01 -22.28 -27.33
CA THR A 463 0.02 -22.17 -26.24
C THR A 463 -0.77 -23.45 -26.00
N ALA A 464 -1.34 -24.02 -27.07
CA ALA A 464 -2.17 -25.22 -26.98
C ALA A 464 -1.35 -26.47 -26.65
N ARG A 465 -0.12 -26.56 -27.17
CA ARG A 465 0.80 -27.66 -26.89
C ARG A 465 1.30 -27.59 -25.45
N ALA A 466 1.64 -26.40 -24.98
CA ALA A 466 2.14 -26.16 -23.63
C ALA A 466 1.04 -26.30 -22.57
N GLY A 467 -0.24 -26.14 -22.92
CA GLY A 467 -1.36 -26.29 -21.99
C GLY A 467 -1.64 -25.04 -21.13
N VAL A 468 -1.16 -23.88 -21.56
CA VAL A 468 -1.21 -22.61 -20.79
C VAL A 468 -2.23 -21.59 -21.34
N ALA A 469 -3.14 -22.02 -22.22
CA ALA A 469 -4.12 -21.12 -22.85
C ALA A 469 -5.00 -20.37 -21.84
N GLY A 470 -5.29 -20.98 -20.68
CA GLY A 470 -6.21 -20.42 -19.71
C GLY A 470 -7.61 -20.18 -20.30
N SER A 471 -8.38 -19.30 -19.66
CA SER A 471 -9.66 -18.80 -20.18
C SER A 471 -10.10 -17.55 -19.40
N GLY A 472 -11.21 -16.93 -19.80
CA GLY A 472 -11.73 -15.74 -19.13
C GLY A 472 -10.77 -14.57 -19.29
N TRP A 473 -10.66 -13.71 -18.27
CA TRP A 473 -9.82 -12.52 -18.33
C TRP A 473 -8.59 -12.66 -17.42
N SER A 474 -7.43 -12.88 -18.05
CA SER A 474 -6.13 -12.87 -17.39
C SER A 474 -5.50 -11.48 -17.42
N SER A 475 -4.79 -11.13 -16.35
CA SER A 475 -4.15 -9.81 -16.15
C SER A 475 -2.63 -9.97 -16.01
N SER A 476 -2.04 -9.71 -14.85
CA SER A 476 -0.58 -9.82 -14.69
C SER A 476 -0.14 -11.29 -14.59
N ALA A 477 1.12 -11.56 -14.91
CA ALA A 477 1.70 -12.89 -14.79
C ALA A 477 3.18 -12.77 -14.41
N ALA A 478 3.70 -13.79 -13.74
CA ALA A 478 5.11 -13.87 -13.35
C ALA A 478 5.60 -15.32 -13.47
N TRP A 479 6.85 -15.47 -13.88
CA TRP A 479 7.55 -16.75 -13.82
C TRP A 479 8.23 -16.90 -12.46
N LEU A 480 8.28 -18.13 -11.95
CA LEU A 480 8.94 -18.47 -10.70
C LEU A 480 9.26 -19.96 -10.67
N ASP A 481 10.35 -20.35 -10.02
CA ASP A 481 10.67 -21.76 -9.74
C ASP A 481 10.15 -22.09 -8.32
N TYR A 482 8.85 -22.41 -8.19
CA TYR A 482 8.20 -22.44 -6.86
C TYR A 482 8.52 -23.71 -6.07
N ASP A 483 8.92 -24.79 -6.73
CA ASP A 483 9.33 -26.04 -6.11
C ASP A 483 10.85 -26.31 -6.17
N ARG A 484 11.62 -25.36 -6.73
CA ARG A 484 13.10 -25.35 -6.79
C ARG A 484 13.66 -26.53 -7.57
N ASP A 485 13.02 -26.88 -8.66
CA ASP A 485 13.45 -27.95 -9.56
C ASP A 485 14.34 -27.46 -10.72
N GLY A 486 14.56 -26.15 -10.82
CA GLY A 486 15.40 -25.51 -11.82
C GLY A 486 14.66 -25.12 -13.10
N TYR A 487 13.35 -25.34 -13.19
CA TYR A 487 12.49 -24.93 -14.28
C TYR A 487 11.53 -23.83 -13.84
N LEU A 488 11.20 -22.91 -14.74
CA LEU A 488 10.24 -21.84 -14.43
C LEU A 488 8.81 -22.37 -14.55
N ASP A 489 8.06 -22.24 -13.47
CA ASP A 489 6.60 -22.34 -13.41
C ASP A 489 5.96 -20.97 -13.69
N LEU A 490 4.65 -20.96 -13.93
CA LEU A 490 3.93 -19.75 -14.34
C LEU A 490 2.73 -19.46 -13.44
N PHE A 491 2.75 -18.30 -12.78
CA PHE A 491 1.60 -17.75 -12.06
C PHE A 491 0.90 -16.69 -12.92
N VAL A 492 -0.43 -16.77 -13.03
CA VAL A 492 -1.26 -15.88 -13.86
C VAL A 492 -2.43 -15.35 -13.04
N ASP A 493 -2.43 -14.04 -12.80
CA ASP A 493 -3.59 -13.36 -12.23
C ASP A 493 -4.76 -13.33 -13.20
N ARG A 494 -5.95 -13.28 -12.63
CA ARG A 494 -7.20 -13.13 -13.35
C ARG A 494 -8.07 -12.09 -12.66
N TYR A 495 -8.86 -11.40 -13.45
CA TYR A 495 -9.54 -10.19 -13.00
C TYR A 495 -10.99 -10.47 -12.58
N VAL A 496 -11.96 -10.30 -13.47
CA VAL A 496 -13.38 -10.50 -13.16
C VAL A 496 -14.09 -11.33 -14.23
N ASP A 497 -15.15 -12.02 -13.83
CA ASP A 497 -16.06 -12.68 -14.75
C ASP A 497 -16.91 -11.63 -15.47
N TYR A 498 -16.47 -11.30 -16.69
CA TYR A 498 -17.05 -10.23 -17.50
C TYR A 498 -17.43 -10.75 -18.89
N ASP A 499 -18.71 -10.69 -19.22
CA ASP A 499 -19.23 -10.95 -20.56
C ASP A 499 -19.61 -9.65 -21.26
N LEU A 500 -18.96 -9.39 -22.39
CA LEU A 500 -19.27 -8.28 -23.30
C LEU A 500 -20.75 -8.20 -23.68
N LYS A 501 -21.40 -9.35 -23.90
CA LYS A 501 -22.78 -9.41 -24.41
C LYS A 501 -23.80 -8.94 -23.38
N THR A 502 -23.46 -9.05 -22.09
CA THR A 502 -24.31 -8.69 -20.97
C THR A 502 -23.78 -7.49 -20.19
N ALA A 503 -22.81 -6.75 -20.75
CA ALA A 503 -22.18 -5.61 -20.11
C ALA A 503 -23.23 -4.55 -19.67
N PRO A 504 -23.31 -4.21 -18.37
CA PRO A 504 -24.31 -3.27 -17.88
C PRO A 504 -23.99 -1.82 -18.28
N TYR A 505 -25.00 -0.95 -18.18
CA TYR A 505 -24.79 0.49 -18.23
C TYR A 505 -24.34 0.99 -16.85
N CYS A 506 -23.18 1.65 -16.79
CA CYS A 506 -22.65 2.23 -15.57
C CYS A 506 -22.53 3.76 -15.68
N GLY A 507 -22.74 4.46 -14.56
CA GLY A 507 -22.81 5.91 -14.49
C GLY A 507 -24.24 6.46 -14.44
N TYR A 508 -24.37 7.79 -14.46
CA TYR A 508 -25.69 8.42 -14.44
C TYR A 508 -26.40 8.26 -15.80
N GLN A 509 -27.72 8.01 -15.76
CA GLN A 509 -28.59 7.91 -16.94
C GLN A 509 -28.89 9.30 -17.54
N LYS A 510 -27.83 9.97 -18.02
CA LYS A 510 -27.89 11.27 -18.70
C LYS A 510 -26.79 11.33 -19.79
N PRO A 511 -26.99 12.12 -20.86
CA PRO A 511 -26.03 12.20 -21.96
C PRO A 511 -24.61 12.53 -21.49
N GLY A 512 -23.63 11.75 -21.95
CA GLY A 512 -22.21 11.96 -21.64
C GLY A 512 -21.74 11.42 -20.28
N TYR A 513 -22.61 10.84 -19.46
CA TYR A 513 -22.25 10.30 -18.13
C TYR A 513 -22.11 8.79 -18.08
N ARG A 514 -22.24 8.05 -19.18
CA ARG A 514 -21.81 6.65 -19.15
C ARG A 514 -20.35 6.59 -18.71
N MET A 515 -20.00 5.67 -17.82
CA MET A 515 -18.63 5.41 -17.37
C MET A 515 -18.37 3.90 -17.39
N TYR A 516 -17.11 3.51 -17.22
CA TYR A 516 -16.73 2.12 -17.02
C TYR A 516 -17.27 1.61 -15.68
N CYS A 517 -17.63 0.34 -15.64
CA CYS A 517 -18.26 -0.24 -14.46
C CYS A 517 -17.27 -0.44 -13.31
N ASP A 518 -17.79 -0.31 -12.08
CA ASP A 518 -17.05 -0.63 -10.88
C ASP A 518 -16.88 -2.17 -10.80
N PRO A 519 -15.65 -2.68 -10.61
CA PRO A 519 -15.40 -4.12 -10.54
C PRO A 519 -16.13 -4.83 -9.41
N GLN A 520 -16.57 -4.13 -8.36
CA GLN A 520 -17.39 -4.70 -7.29
C GLN A 520 -18.71 -5.30 -7.77
N GLN A 521 -19.14 -4.96 -8.99
CA GLN A 521 -20.35 -5.50 -9.61
C GLN A 521 -20.17 -6.89 -10.22
N PHE A 522 -18.94 -7.38 -10.33
CA PHE A 522 -18.59 -8.65 -10.96
C PHE A 522 -17.89 -9.57 -9.97
N ASP A 523 -18.09 -10.87 -10.17
CA ASP A 523 -17.36 -11.89 -9.43
C ASP A 523 -15.90 -11.95 -9.89
N GLY A 524 -15.01 -12.32 -8.96
CA GLY A 524 -13.60 -12.52 -9.25
C GLY A 524 -13.32 -13.78 -10.05
N LEU A 525 -12.11 -13.90 -10.59
CA LEU A 525 -11.63 -15.10 -11.26
C LEU A 525 -10.45 -15.71 -10.50
N THR A 526 -10.49 -17.01 -10.28
CA THR A 526 -9.41 -17.75 -9.59
C THR A 526 -8.10 -17.63 -10.35
N PRO A 527 -6.99 -17.16 -9.74
CA PRO A 527 -5.67 -17.12 -10.38
C PRO A 527 -5.19 -18.53 -10.72
N LEU A 528 -4.28 -18.61 -11.69
CA LEU A 528 -3.73 -19.87 -12.19
C LEU A 528 -2.26 -20.01 -11.77
N LEU A 529 -1.86 -21.22 -11.38
CA LEU A 529 -0.48 -21.65 -11.23
C LEU A 529 -0.29 -22.89 -12.09
N PHE A 530 0.66 -22.81 -13.01
CA PHE A 530 1.02 -23.86 -13.94
C PHE A 530 2.40 -24.40 -13.56
N HIS A 531 2.44 -25.68 -13.18
CA HIS A 531 3.69 -26.39 -12.92
C HIS A 531 4.33 -26.86 -14.22
N ASN A 532 5.62 -26.62 -14.39
CA ASN A 532 6.39 -27.04 -15.56
C ASN A 532 6.69 -28.54 -15.52
N ASN A 533 6.30 -29.30 -16.55
CA ASN A 533 6.52 -30.75 -16.61
C ASN A 533 7.90 -31.13 -17.20
N HIS A 534 8.76 -30.15 -17.48
CA HIS A 534 10.13 -30.31 -18.04
C HIS A 534 10.19 -30.84 -19.48
N ASP A 535 9.06 -30.87 -20.18
CA ASP A 535 8.94 -31.34 -21.56
C ASP A 535 8.31 -30.28 -22.50
N GLY A 536 8.28 -29.04 -22.03
CA GLY A 536 7.62 -27.90 -22.69
C GLY A 536 6.11 -27.88 -22.51
N THR A 537 5.56 -28.69 -21.60
CA THR A 537 4.15 -28.66 -21.20
C THR A 537 3.98 -28.32 -19.73
N PHE A 538 2.77 -27.88 -19.36
CA PHE A 538 2.43 -27.48 -18.01
C PHE A 538 1.19 -28.20 -17.46
N THR A 539 1.15 -28.33 -16.14
CA THR A 539 -0.01 -28.81 -15.38
C THR A 539 -0.59 -27.69 -14.54
N GLU A 540 -1.88 -27.39 -14.69
CA GLU A 540 -2.57 -26.42 -13.81
C GLU A 540 -2.75 -27.01 -12.40
N VAL A 541 -2.17 -26.36 -11.38
CA VAL A 541 -2.07 -26.88 -10.01
C VAL A 541 -2.59 -25.92 -8.95
N SER A 542 -3.23 -24.80 -9.28
CA SER A 542 -3.59 -23.74 -8.31
C SER A 542 -4.35 -24.24 -7.08
N ARG A 543 -5.30 -25.16 -7.29
CA ARG A 543 -6.07 -25.75 -6.18
C ARG A 543 -5.23 -26.67 -5.32
N LYS A 544 -4.35 -27.47 -5.94
CA LYS A 544 -3.44 -28.39 -5.25
C LYS A 544 -2.38 -27.61 -4.47
N ALA A 545 -1.86 -26.55 -5.07
CA ALA A 545 -0.85 -25.67 -4.49
C ALA A 545 -1.42 -24.71 -3.44
N GLY A 546 -2.74 -24.50 -3.37
CA GLY A 546 -3.36 -23.66 -2.33
C GLY A 546 -3.46 -22.17 -2.67
N VAL A 547 -3.19 -21.77 -3.92
CA VAL A 547 -3.29 -20.38 -4.39
C VAL A 547 -4.63 -20.06 -5.06
N ALA A 548 -5.47 -21.07 -5.30
CA ALA A 548 -6.79 -20.89 -5.90
C ALA A 548 -7.74 -20.11 -4.96
N ASN A 549 -8.05 -18.87 -5.32
CA ASN A 549 -9.04 -18.04 -4.63
C ASN A 549 -10.05 -17.40 -5.61
N PRO A 550 -11.33 -17.80 -5.62
CA PRO A 550 -12.34 -17.26 -6.54
C PRO A 550 -12.77 -15.81 -6.23
N ALA A 551 -12.40 -15.26 -5.07
CA ALA A 551 -12.66 -13.86 -4.76
C ALA A 551 -11.63 -12.91 -5.42
N ALA A 552 -10.58 -13.45 -6.06
CA ALA A 552 -9.50 -12.67 -6.63
C ALA A 552 -9.97 -11.73 -7.75
N LYS A 553 -9.48 -10.50 -7.69
CA LYS A 553 -9.59 -9.49 -8.74
C LYS A 553 -8.19 -8.97 -9.05
N GLY A 554 -7.31 -9.91 -9.39
CA GLY A 554 -5.87 -9.70 -9.47
C GLY A 554 -5.50 -8.74 -10.60
N LEU A 555 -4.62 -7.80 -10.31
CA LEU A 555 -4.11 -6.83 -11.30
C LEU A 555 -2.59 -6.70 -11.32
N GLY A 556 -1.91 -7.02 -10.22
CA GLY A 556 -0.45 -7.04 -10.15
C GLY A 556 0.01 -8.24 -9.35
N VAL A 557 1.10 -8.85 -9.81
CA VAL A 557 1.79 -9.93 -9.11
C VAL A 557 3.25 -9.55 -8.97
N ALA A 558 3.79 -9.74 -7.77
CA ALA A 558 5.22 -9.73 -7.51
C ALA A 558 5.61 -11.03 -6.82
N VAL A 559 6.81 -11.51 -7.13
CA VAL A 559 7.42 -12.70 -6.53
C VAL A 559 8.61 -12.25 -5.70
N GLY A 560 8.89 -12.91 -4.60
CA GLY A 560 10.11 -12.66 -3.82
C GLY A 560 10.13 -13.46 -2.52
N ASP A 561 11.31 -13.72 -1.99
CA ASP A 561 11.46 -14.42 -0.71
C ASP A 561 11.29 -13.44 0.46
N ILE A 562 10.07 -13.35 1.01
CA ILE A 562 9.69 -12.29 1.95
C ILE A 562 10.13 -12.54 3.40
N ASP A 563 10.56 -13.76 3.73
CA ASP A 563 11.05 -14.11 5.07
C ASP A 563 12.47 -14.68 5.13
N GLY A 564 13.11 -14.79 3.97
CA GLY A 564 14.49 -15.22 3.83
C GLY A 564 14.68 -16.72 3.96
N ASP A 565 13.64 -17.54 3.81
CA ASP A 565 13.71 -19.00 3.94
C ASP A 565 14.22 -19.72 2.67
N GLY A 566 14.43 -18.97 1.59
CA GLY A 566 14.98 -19.41 0.32
C GLY A 566 13.93 -19.95 -0.64
N TRP A 567 12.63 -19.75 -0.37
CA TRP A 567 11.54 -20.11 -1.27
C TRP A 567 10.83 -18.86 -1.79
N PRO A 568 10.47 -18.80 -3.08
CA PRO A 568 9.76 -17.64 -3.62
C PRO A 568 8.31 -17.62 -3.12
N ASP A 569 7.91 -16.49 -2.53
CA ASP A 569 6.54 -16.18 -2.16
C ASP A 569 5.85 -15.34 -3.23
N ILE A 570 4.51 -15.28 -3.20
CA ILE A 570 3.72 -14.54 -4.19
C ILE A 570 2.85 -13.51 -3.49
N PHE A 571 2.96 -12.25 -3.91
CA PHE A 571 2.05 -11.18 -3.51
C PHE A 571 1.18 -10.73 -4.69
N VAL A 572 -0.13 -10.66 -4.46
CA VAL A 572 -1.13 -10.27 -5.45
C VAL A 572 -1.90 -9.04 -4.97
N THR A 573 -1.84 -7.98 -5.74
CA THR A 573 -2.73 -6.82 -5.58
C THR A 573 -4.08 -7.09 -6.22
N ASN A 574 -5.13 -6.75 -5.50
CA ASN A 574 -6.49 -6.97 -5.95
C ASN A 574 -7.28 -5.65 -6.03
N ASP A 575 -8.23 -5.59 -6.95
CA ASP A 575 -9.08 -4.43 -7.15
C ASP A 575 -10.33 -4.46 -6.24
N GLY A 576 -10.26 -3.77 -5.11
CA GLY A 576 -11.39 -3.54 -4.22
C GLY A 576 -11.72 -4.73 -3.30
N VAL A 577 -10.96 -5.82 -3.40
CA VAL A 577 -10.95 -6.91 -2.42
C VAL A 577 -9.57 -6.96 -1.76
N ARG A 578 -9.44 -7.75 -0.69
CA ARG A 578 -8.14 -7.83 0.01
C ARG A 578 -7.05 -8.31 -0.95
N ASN A 579 -5.84 -7.78 -0.76
CA ASN A 579 -4.64 -8.34 -1.41
C ASN A 579 -4.37 -9.77 -0.92
N PHE A 580 -3.53 -10.51 -1.61
CA PHE A 580 -3.08 -11.85 -1.19
C PHE A 580 -1.58 -11.89 -1.01
N LEU A 581 -1.13 -12.56 0.05
CA LEU A 581 0.24 -12.95 0.28
C LEU A 581 0.27 -14.46 0.51
N PHE A 582 0.72 -15.18 -0.51
CA PHE A 582 0.89 -16.63 -0.51
C PHE A 582 2.32 -16.96 -0.14
N ARG A 583 2.51 -17.46 1.07
CA ARG A 583 3.80 -17.92 1.56
C ARG A 583 4.06 -19.35 1.08
N ASN A 584 5.19 -19.59 0.44
CA ASN A 584 5.61 -20.91 0.02
C ASN A 584 6.06 -21.75 1.22
N LYS A 585 5.69 -23.04 1.22
CA LYS A 585 5.98 -23.97 2.32
C LYS A 585 7.13 -24.92 2.01
N GLY A 586 7.73 -24.80 0.83
CA GLY A 586 8.84 -25.65 0.37
C GLY A 586 8.44 -27.10 0.07
N ASN A 587 7.15 -27.37 -0.12
CA ASN A 587 6.62 -28.70 -0.42
C ASN A 587 5.65 -28.69 -1.62
N GLY A 588 5.76 -27.65 -2.46
CA GLY A 588 4.87 -27.42 -3.61
C GLY A 588 3.48 -26.87 -3.23
N THR A 589 3.31 -26.33 -2.02
CA THR A 589 2.07 -25.69 -1.58
C THR A 589 2.33 -24.36 -0.87
N PHE A 590 1.31 -23.52 -0.83
CA PHE A 590 1.32 -22.18 -0.25
C PHE A 590 0.29 -22.04 0.87
N ASP A 591 0.59 -21.20 1.85
CA ASP A 591 -0.37 -20.71 2.84
C ASP A 591 -0.71 -19.23 2.54
N ASP A 592 -2.00 -18.88 2.49
CA ASP A 592 -2.43 -17.47 2.48
C ASP A 592 -2.26 -16.88 3.88
N ILE A 593 -1.21 -16.08 4.07
CA ILE A 593 -0.86 -15.45 5.35
C ILE A 593 -1.29 -13.99 5.43
N THR A 594 -2.01 -13.48 4.43
CA THR A 594 -2.35 -12.05 4.25
C THR A 594 -2.80 -11.35 5.53
N TYR A 595 -3.76 -11.96 6.24
CA TYR A 595 -4.32 -11.40 7.47
C TYR A 595 -3.29 -11.34 8.60
N ALA A 596 -2.50 -12.40 8.76
CA ALA A 596 -1.49 -12.49 9.79
C ALA A 596 -0.34 -11.51 9.50
N ALA A 597 -0.01 -11.31 8.23
CA ALA A 597 1.04 -10.41 7.77
C ALA A 597 0.65 -8.92 7.81
N GLY A 598 -0.66 -8.60 7.75
CA GLY A 598 -1.15 -7.22 7.85
C GLY A 598 -1.15 -6.45 6.52
N VAL A 599 -1.07 -7.14 5.39
CA VAL A 599 -0.88 -6.55 4.04
C VAL A 599 -2.13 -6.58 3.15
N GLY A 600 -3.23 -7.15 3.65
CA GLY A 600 -4.46 -7.33 2.88
C GLY A 600 -5.33 -6.09 2.74
N PHE A 601 -5.13 -5.10 3.60
CA PHE A 601 -6.01 -3.93 3.74
C PHE A 601 -5.19 -2.70 4.07
N ASP A 602 -5.80 -1.54 3.83
CA ASP A 602 -5.31 -0.29 4.36
C ASP A 602 -5.31 -0.29 5.90
N MET A 603 -4.70 0.74 6.46
CA MET A 603 -4.63 1.03 7.89
C MET A 603 -5.98 1.07 8.67
N ASN A 604 -7.12 0.94 8.00
CA ASN A 604 -8.48 0.94 8.57
C ASN A 604 -9.24 -0.37 8.32
N GLY A 605 -8.59 -1.36 7.72
CA GLY A 605 -9.24 -2.60 7.30
C GLY A 605 -10.09 -2.44 6.03
N LYS A 606 -9.87 -1.38 5.24
CA LYS A 606 -10.52 -1.20 3.94
C LYS A 606 -9.67 -1.82 2.84
N ALA A 607 -10.28 -2.61 1.98
CA ALA A 607 -9.61 -3.11 0.78
C ALA A 607 -9.28 -1.92 -0.14
N LEU A 608 -8.06 -1.92 -0.65
CA LEU A 608 -7.63 -0.95 -1.64
C LEU A 608 -7.92 -1.51 -3.03
N ASN A 609 -7.93 -0.61 -4.00
CA ASN A 609 -7.97 -0.96 -5.41
C ASN A 609 -6.52 -1.02 -5.86
N GLY A 610 -5.86 -2.17 -5.69
CA GLY A 610 -4.44 -2.33 -5.96
C GLY A 610 -4.15 -2.69 -7.41
N MET A 611 -3.12 -2.06 -7.99
CA MET A 611 -2.69 -2.26 -9.38
C MET A 611 -1.26 -2.80 -9.42
N GLY A 612 -0.27 -2.04 -9.90
CA GLY A 612 1.11 -2.51 -9.98
C GLY A 612 1.77 -2.67 -8.61
N VAL A 613 2.65 -3.66 -8.48
CA VAL A 613 3.28 -4.02 -7.21
C VAL A 613 4.76 -4.36 -7.36
N GLU A 614 5.54 -4.03 -6.33
CA GLU A 614 6.98 -4.27 -6.26
C GLU A 614 7.34 -4.86 -4.87
N ILE A 615 8.30 -5.77 -4.85
CA ILE A 615 8.92 -6.33 -3.65
C ILE A 615 10.41 -5.97 -3.68
N ALA A 616 10.87 -5.17 -2.72
CA ALA A 616 12.26 -4.71 -2.67
C ALA A 616 12.62 -4.20 -1.27
N ASP A 617 13.90 -4.32 -0.89
CA ASP A 617 14.45 -3.70 0.33
C ASP A 617 14.59 -2.18 0.14
N LEU A 618 13.62 -1.40 0.66
CA LEU A 618 13.53 0.04 0.44
C LEU A 618 14.15 0.87 1.58
N ASP A 619 14.39 0.27 2.74
CA ASP A 619 15.04 0.93 3.87
C ASP A 619 16.47 0.45 4.17
N GLY A 620 16.92 -0.60 3.49
CA GLY A 620 18.27 -1.14 3.54
C GLY A 620 18.53 -2.06 4.74
N ASP A 621 17.49 -2.60 5.36
CA ASP A 621 17.59 -3.49 6.52
C ASP A 621 17.79 -4.97 6.15
N GLY A 622 17.74 -5.29 4.85
CA GLY A 622 17.89 -6.64 4.30
C GLY A 622 16.61 -7.46 4.27
N LEU A 623 15.46 -6.88 4.65
CA LEU A 623 14.13 -7.47 4.53
C LEU A 623 13.38 -6.78 3.38
N PRO A 624 12.80 -7.54 2.44
CA PRO A 624 12.08 -6.91 1.35
C PRO A 624 10.74 -6.35 1.82
N ASP A 625 10.48 -5.09 1.46
CA ASP A 625 9.22 -4.37 1.65
C ASP A 625 8.28 -4.58 0.46
N ILE A 626 7.01 -4.20 0.63
CA ILE A 626 6.00 -4.29 -0.43
C ILE A 626 5.46 -2.89 -0.73
N PHE A 627 5.63 -2.43 -1.97
CA PHE A 627 5.03 -1.20 -2.46
C PHE A 627 4.02 -1.51 -3.56
N PHE A 628 2.86 -0.86 -3.56
CA PHE A 628 1.93 -0.97 -4.68
C PHE A 628 1.12 0.31 -4.93
N THR A 629 0.59 0.41 -6.14
CA THR A 629 -0.22 1.54 -6.57
C THR A 629 -1.70 1.32 -6.28
N ALA A 630 -2.42 2.41 -6.06
CA ALA A 630 -3.83 2.39 -5.74
C ALA A 630 -4.63 3.42 -6.54
N PHE A 631 -5.96 3.30 -6.42
CA PHE A 631 -6.91 4.18 -7.10
C PHE A 631 -6.92 5.61 -6.54
N SER A 632 -7.37 6.59 -7.32
CA SER A 632 -7.53 7.97 -6.83
C SER A 632 -8.34 8.03 -5.55
N ARG A 633 -7.99 8.98 -4.66
CA ARG A 633 -8.50 9.09 -3.28
C ARG A 633 -8.02 7.98 -2.34
N GLN A 634 -7.09 7.14 -2.78
CA GLN A 634 -6.32 6.19 -1.98
C GLN A 634 -4.83 6.56 -2.11
N TYR A 635 -4.01 6.26 -1.12
CA TYR A 635 -2.56 6.41 -1.23
C TYR A 635 -1.95 5.12 -1.77
N ASN A 636 -0.81 5.22 -2.44
CA ASN A 636 0.00 4.08 -2.87
C ASN A 636 0.75 3.54 -1.64
N PRO A 637 0.39 2.37 -1.10
CA PRO A 637 0.92 1.95 0.19
C PRO A 637 2.35 1.42 0.09
N LEU A 638 3.13 1.71 1.13
CA LEU A 638 4.39 1.03 1.43
C LEU A 638 4.21 0.23 2.72
N PHE A 639 4.23 -1.09 2.60
CA PHE A 639 4.27 -2.01 3.72
C PHE A 639 5.71 -2.37 4.05
N ARG A 640 6.19 -1.86 5.18
CA ARG A 640 7.53 -2.16 5.67
C ARG A 640 7.56 -3.52 6.36
N ASN A 641 8.52 -4.37 6.00
CA ASN A 641 8.74 -5.66 6.61
C ASN A 641 9.42 -5.50 7.97
N LEU A 642 8.80 -6.03 9.02
CA LEU A 642 9.31 -6.01 10.40
C LEU A 642 9.99 -7.34 10.78
N GLY A 643 10.12 -8.24 9.81
CA GLY A 643 10.57 -9.61 9.97
C GLY A 643 9.50 -10.51 10.59
N LYS A 644 9.76 -11.82 10.53
CA LYS A 644 8.83 -12.86 11.02
C LYS A 644 7.44 -12.75 10.40
N LEU A 645 7.39 -12.43 9.11
CA LEU A 645 6.15 -12.34 8.31
C LEU A 645 5.17 -11.27 8.82
N LEU A 646 5.67 -10.19 9.43
CA LEU A 646 4.83 -9.07 9.88
C LEU A 646 5.20 -7.80 9.12
N PHE A 647 4.19 -7.06 8.69
CA PHE A 647 4.37 -5.79 8.01
C PHE A 647 3.63 -4.67 8.74
N GLU A 648 4.14 -3.45 8.60
CA GLU A 648 3.40 -2.24 8.97
C GLU A 648 3.19 -1.32 7.76
N ASP A 649 2.07 -0.61 7.73
CA ASP A 649 1.87 0.48 6.76
C ASP A 649 2.76 1.67 7.14
N ALA A 650 3.85 1.83 6.40
CA ALA A 650 4.85 2.88 6.59
C ALA A 650 4.58 4.12 5.72
N THR A 651 3.57 4.11 4.85
CA THR A 651 3.37 5.09 3.76
C THR A 651 3.53 6.55 4.20
N VAL A 652 2.85 6.94 5.29
CA VAL A 652 2.89 8.33 5.79
C VAL A 652 4.24 8.65 6.42
N LYS A 653 4.84 7.70 7.15
CA LYS A 653 6.16 7.86 7.79
C LYS A 653 7.27 7.95 6.73
N ALA A 654 7.09 7.24 5.63
CA ALA A 654 7.99 7.19 4.48
C ALA A 654 7.89 8.43 3.57
N GLY A 655 6.92 9.32 3.77
CA GLY A 655 6.80 10.54 2.94
C GLY A 655 6.07 10.33 1.61
N LEU A 656 5.23 9.30 1.50
CA LEU A 656 4.48 8.93 0.29
C LEU A 656 2.98 9.32 0.25
N PRO A 657 2.45 10.35 0.96
CA PRO A 657 1.02 10.66 0.88
C PRO A 657 0.60 11.37 -0.44
N GLY A 658 1.54 11.64 -1.35
CA GLY A 658 1.34 12.49 -2.52
C GLY A 658 0.44 11.91 -3.62
N SER A 659 0.21 10.60 -3.65
CA SER A 659 -0.52 9.92 -4.72
C SER A 659 -2.05 9.99 -4.61
N ILE A 660 -2.60 10.64 -3.58
CA ILE A 660 -4.07 10.66 -3.31
C ILE A 660 -4.89 11.28 -4.45
N GLU A 661 -4.29 12.17 -5.24
CA GLU A 661 -4.97 12.86 -6.35
C GLU A 661 -4.76 12.20 -7.72
N THR A 662 -4.00 11.11 -7.80
CA THR A 662 -3.75 10.38 -9.06
C THR A 662 -4.23 8.93 -8.95
N LEU A 663 -4.38 8.27 -10.10
CA LEU A 663 -4.64 6.85 -10.20
C LEU A 663 -3.37 6.17 -10.71
N GLY A 664 -2.66 5.44 -9.84
CA GLY A 664 -1.43 4.74 -10.23
C GLY A 664 -1.69 3.36 -10.84
N PHE A 665 -0.94 2.99 -11.88
CA PHE A 665 -0.94 1.65 -12.48
C PHE A 665 0.43 0.99 -12.35
N GLY A 666 1.28 1.05 -13.38
CA GLY A 666 2.63 0.51 -13.33
C GLY A 666 3.47 1.21 -12.26
N ALA A 667 4.31 0.42 -11.61
CA ALA A 667 5.24 0.87 -10.57
C ALA A 667 6.56 0.13 -10.73
N LYS A 668 7.69 0.81 -10.55
CA LYS A 668 9.01 0.17 -10.52
C LYS A 668 9.84 0.72 -9.38
N VAL A 669 10.55 -0.18 -8.71
CA VAL A 669 11.60 0.18 -7.75
C VAL A 669 12.97 0.02 -8.42
N PHE A 670 13.71 1.12 -8.55
CA PHE A 670 15.07 1.12 -9.10
C PHE A 670 15.84 2.37 -8.67
N ASP A 671 17.17 2.29 -8.66
CA ASP A 671 18.06 3.41 -8.28
C ASP A 671 18.31 4.26 -9.52
N TYR A 672 17.61 5.38 -9.68
CA TYR A 672 17.61 6.13 -10.93
C TYR A 672 18.85 7.03 -11.08
N ASP A 673 19.49 7.41 -9.96
CA ASP A 673 20.68 8.25 -9.95
C ASP A 673 21.96 7.53 -9.49
N ASN A 674 21.90 6.20 -9.40
CA ASN A 674 23.00 5.32 -9.01
C ASN A 674 23.65 5.71 -7.66
N ASP A 675 22.89 6.26 -6.71
CA ASP A 675 23.37 6.67 -5.39
C ASP A 675 23.36 5.53 -4.33
N GLY A 676 22.90 4.35 -4.76
CA GLY A 676 22.82 3.11 -3.99
C GLY A 676 21.55 2.99 -3.17
N TYR A 677 20.54 3.83 -3.36
CA TYR A 677 19.22 3.71 -2.76
C TYR A 677 18.15 3.48 -3.84
N PRO A 678 17.36 2.41 -3.77
CA PRO A 678 16.27 2.21 -4.72
C PRO A 678 15.17 3.27 -4.54
N ASP A 679 14.80 3.92 -5.64
CA ASP A 679 13.73 4.92 -5.75
C ASP A 679 12.44 4.29 -6.26
N ILE A 680 11.33 5.05 -6.23
CA ILE A 680 10.01 4.57 -6.67
C ILE A 680 9.51 5.42 -7.84
N TYR A 681 9.24 4.76 -8.97
CA TYR A 681 8.52 5.32 -10.11
C TYR A 681 7.09 4.80 -10.16
N VAL A 682 6.14 5.67 -10.53
CA VAL A 682 4.73 5.31 -10.75
C VAL A 682 4.21 5.98 -12.01
N THR A 683 3.62 5.20 -12.92
CA THR A 683 2.85 5.76 -14.04
C THR A 683 1.37 5.92 -13.70
N ASN A 684 0.78 7.05 -14.10
CA ASN A 684 -0.59 7.42 -13.70
C ASN A 684 -1.54 7.61 -14.89
N GLY A 685 -2.83 7.42 -14.63
CA GLY A 685 -3.88 7.66 -15.62
C GLY A 685 -5.23 7.11 -15.17
N HIS A 686 -6.25 7.97 -15.12
CA HIS A 686 -7.55 7.57 -14.62
C HIS A 686 -8.27 6.61 -15.60
N VAL A 687 -9.08 5.66 -15.11
CA VAL A 687 -9.84 4.73 -15.98
C VAL A 687 -11.04 5.38 -16.66
N THR A 688 -11.59 6.44 -16.06
CA THR A 688 -12.79 7.14 -16.54
C THR A 688 -12.41 8.40 -17.32
N ASP A 689 -12.58 8.38 -18.64
CA ASP A 689 -12.31 9.48 -19.57
C ASP A 689 -13.12 10.76 -19.31
N ASN A 690 -14.31 10.62 -18.75
CA ASN A 690 -15.20 11.71 -18.34
C ASN A 690 -15.19 11.96 -16.82
N VAL A 691 -14.12 11.59 -16.11
CA VAL A 691 -14.02 11.70 -14.63
C VAL A 691 -14.33 13.11 -14.11
N LYS A 692 -14.02 14.17 -14.86
CA LYS A 692 -14.31 15.57 -14.48
C LYS A 692 -15.81 15.87 -14.28
N LEU A 693 -16.69 15.05 -14.86
CA LEU A 693 -18.14 15.14 -14.63
C LEU A 693 -18.56 14.59 -13.25
N TYR A 694 -17.70 13.78 -12.63
CA TYR A 694 -17.91 13.09 -11.35
C TYR A 694 -17.08 13.72 -10.23
N ASP A 695 -15.80 13.98 -10.49
CA ASP A 695 -14.86 14.63 -9.59
C ASP A 695 -14.07 15.71 -10.36
N PRO A 696 -14.39 17.00 -10.19
CA PRO A 696 -13.72 18.09 -10.89
C PRO A 696 -12.22 18.25 -10.56
N ALA A 697 -11.74 17.64 -9.47
CA ALA A 697 -10.34 17.73 -9.05
C ALA A 697 -9.44 16.65 -9.69
N ILE A 698 -10.03 15.58 -10.24
CA ILE A 698 -9.30 14.48 -10.88
C ILE A 698 -9.31 14.67 -12.41
N SER A 699 -8.23 14.27 -13.07
CA SER A 699 -8.09 14.36 -14.52
C SER A 699 -7.94 12.98 -15.14
N TYR A 700 -8.41 12.81 -16.38
CA TYR A 700 -8.25 11.53 -17.09
C TYR A 700 -6.78 11.23 -17.41
N ARG A 701 -6.10 12.23 -17.97
CA ARG A 701 -4.67 12.19 -18.23
C ARG A 701 -3.92 12.81 -17.06
N GLU A 702 -2.95 12.07 -16.53
CA GLU A 702 -2.22 12.40 -15.32
C GLU A 702 -0.71 12.34 -15.61
N ALA A 703 0.08 13.03 -14.78
CA ALA A 703 1.54 13.00 -14.87
C ALA A 703 2.08 11.86 -14.01
N ASP A 704 3.21 11.29 -14.41
CA ASP A 704 3.90 10.25 -13.63
C ASP A 704 4.52 10.84 -12.35
N LEU A 705 4.81 9.95 -11.39
CA LEU A 705 5.45 10.30 -10.12
C LEU A 705 6.83 9.63 -10.03
N LEU A 706 7.81 10.37 -9.51
CA LEU A 706 9.11 9.84 -9.10
C LEU A 706 9.38 10.26 -7.66
N TYR A 707 9.66 9.28 -6.82
CA TYR A 707 10.01 9.46 -5.42
C TYR A 707 11.45 9.04 -5.20
N ARG A 708 12.31 10.01 -4.90
CA ARG A 708 13.70 9.75 -4.55
C ARG A 708 13.79 9.22 -3.13
N ASN A 709 14.51 8.13 -2.94
CA ASN A 709 14.87 7.59 -1.64
C ASN A 709 16.02 8.39 -1.03
N MET A 710 15.78 8.97 0.14
CA MET A 710 16.74 9.78 0.88
C MET A 710 17.53 8.94 1.91
N GLY A 711 17.32 7.61 1.90
CA GLY A 711 17.87 6.64 2.85
C GLY A 711 16.92 6.29 4.00
N GLY A 712 17.04 5.06 4.51
CA GLY A 712 16.27 4.57 5.66
C GLY A 712 14.75 4.51 5.44
N GLY A 713 14.31 4.31 4.20
CA GLY A 713 12.88 4.20 3.86
C GLY A 713 12.14 5.54 3.82
N HIS A 714 12.86 6.66 3.65
CA HIS A 714 12.28 8.00 3.54
C HIS A 714 12.35 8.53 2.12
N PHE A 715 11.23 8.98 1.58
CA PHE A 715 11.08 9.38 0.19
C PHE A 715 10.70 10.85 0.04
N ARG A 716 11.14 11.43 -1.08
CA ARG A 716 10.79 12.78 -1.51
C ARG A 716 10.26 12.74 -2.93
N ASP A 717 9.11 13.36 -3.17
CA ASP A 717 8.61 13.59 -4.53
C ASP A 717 9.57 14.53 -5.28
N VAL A 718 10.13 14.03 -6.38
CA VAL A 718 11.05 14.75 -7.27
C VAL A 718 10.47 14.92 -8.67
N SER A 719 9.22 14.52 -8.91
CA SER A 719 8.60 14.48 -10.24
C SER A 719 8.71 15.81 -11.02
N ALA A 720 8.55 16.94 -10.33
CA ALA A 720 8.65 18.27 -10.93
C ALA A 720 10.09 18.66 -11.35
N GLU A 721 11.09 18.01 -10.76
CA GLU A 721 12.53 18.23 -10.99
C GLU A 721 13.10 17.25 -12.03
N SER A 722 12.44 16.12 -12.28
CA SER A 722 12.90 15.01 -13.14
C SER A 722 12.81 15.25 -14.65
N GLY A 723 12.67 16.49 -15.09
CA GLY A 723 12.74 16.86 -16.51
C GLY A 723 11.41 16.77 -17.29
N PRO A 724 11.47 16.90 -18.63
CA PRO A 724 10.30 17.06 -19.48
C PRO A 724 9.43 15.79 -19.58
N GLY A 725 10.01 14.59 -19.44
CA GLY A 725 9.27 13.33 -19.46
C GLY A 725 8.17 13.26 -18.40
N PHE A 726 8.48 13.70 -17.18
CA PHE A 726 7.54 13.74 -16.05
C PHE A 726 6.48 14.86 -16.13
N ARG A 727 6.52 15.70 -17.17
CA ARG A 727 5.50 16.73 -17.42
C ARG A 727 4.43 16.27 -18.41
N ILE A 728 4.63 15.11 -19.03
CA ILE A 728 3.69 14.53 -19.99
C ILE A 728 2.45 14.08 -19.21
N GLN A 729 1.27 14.53 -19.64
CA GLN A 729 -0.01 14.05 -19.14
C GLN A 729 -0.54 12.96 -20.06
N HIS A 730 -0.67 11.74 -19.55
CA HIS A 730 -1.05 10.57 -20.33
C HIS A 730 -1.88 9.59 -19.52
N VAL A 731 -2.24 8.44 -20.10
CA VAL A 731 -3.04 7.40 -19.45
C VAL A 731 -2.16 6.17 -19.28
N GLY A 732 -1.15 6.29 -18.41
CA GLY A 732 -0.15 5.26 -18.21
C GLY A 732 -0.73 3.95 -17.67
N ARG A 733 -0.19 2.83 -18.17
CA ARG A 733 -0.50 1.46 -17.70
C ARG A 733 0.75 0.68 -17.39
N GLY A 734 1.18 -0.20 -18.30
CA GLY A 734 2.38 -1.00 -18.12
C GLY A 734 3.61 -0.13 -18.10
N ALA A 735 4.50 -0.43 -17.16
CA ALA A 735 5.80 0.23 -17.02
C ALA A 735 6.88 -0.80 -16.70
N ALA A 736 8.00 -0.67 -17.40
CA ALA A 736 9.20 -1.48 -17.22
C ALA A 736 10.45 -0.60 -17.27
N VAL A 737 11.56 -1.11 -16.77
CA VAL A 737 12.87 -0.42 -16.76
C VAL A 737 13.95 -1.31 -17.34
N ALA A 738 14.90 -0.69 -18.04
CA ALA A 738 16.07 -1.32 -18.65
C ALA A 738 17.16 -0.28 -18.92
N ASP A 739 18.40 -0.72 -19.09
CA ASP A 739 19.48 0.11 -19.62
C ASP A 739 19.53 -0.13 -21.15
N PHE A 740 18.75 0.66 -21.92
CA PHE A 740 18.53 0.44 -23.35
C PHE A 740 19.72 0.87 -24.22
N ASP A 741 20.54 1.79 -23.73
CA ASP A 741 21.76 2.24 -24.42
C ASP A 741 23.06 1.73 -23.77
N ASN A 742 22.94 0.83 -22.79
CA ASN A 742 24.04 0.13 -22.11
C ASN A 742 25.05 1.11 -21.48
N ASP A 743 24.57 2.25 -20.98
CA ASP A 743 25.40 3.30 -20.41
C ASP A 743 25.47 3.26 -18.86
N GLY A 744 24.58 2.46 -18.25
CA GLY A 744 24.58 2.15 -16.83
C GLY A 744 23.60 2.89 -15.95
N ASP A 745 22.78 3.77 -16.51
CA ASP A 745 21.56 4.20 -15.84
C ASP A 745 20.32 3.57 -16.48
N LEU A 746 19.28 3.39 -15.66
CA LEU A 746 18.05 2.73 -16.10
C LEU A 746 17.09 3.75 -16.68
N ASP A 747 16.62 3.46 -17.88
CA ASP A 747 15.53 4.12 -18.59
C ASP A 747 14.17 3.53 -18.20
N ILE A 748 13.10 4.25 -18.55
CA ILE A 748 11.72 3.81 -18.30
C ILE A 748 10.98 3.69 -19.63
N VAL A 749 10.33 2.56 -19.88
CA VAL A 749 9.39 2.37 -20.99
C VAL A 749 7.97 2.24 -20.47
N VAL A 750 7.02 2.92 -21.11
CA VAL A 750 5.63 3.01 -20.65
C VAL A 750 4.66 2.81 -21.81
N ALA A 751 3.62 2.02 -21.58
CA ALA A 751 2.49 1.88 -22.48
C ALA A 751 1.33 2.83 -22.06
N ASP A 752 0.96 3.76 -22.95
CA ASP A 752 -0.17 4.70 -22.78
C ASP A 752 -1.46 4.10 -23.35
N THR A 753 -2.52 3.99 -22.54
CA THR A 753 -3.81 3.47 -23.01
C THR A 753 -4.41 4.36 -24.09
N GLY A 754 -4.57 3.82 -25.30
CA GLY A 754 -5.14 4.56 -26.43
C GLY A 754 -4.23 5.68 -26.93
N GLY A 755 -2.97 5.70 -26.52
CA GLY A 755 -1.94 6.68 -26.88
C GLY A 755 -0.64 6.02 -27.38
N PRO A 756 0.38 6.84 -27.70
CA PRO A 756 1.69 6.35 -28.09
C PRO A 756 2.50 5.86 -26.88
N ALA A 757 3.39 4.88 -27.07
CA ALA A 757 4.37 4.51 -26.05
C ALA A 757 5.29 5.69 -25.67
N LEU A 758 5.83 5.65 -24.46
CA LEU A 758 6.88 6.53 -23.99
C LEU A 758 8.16 5.71 -23.74
N LEU A 759 9.30 6.29 -24.10
CA LEU A 759 10.63 5.81 -23.72
C LEU A 759 11.35 6.98 -23.09
N LEU A 760 11.38 7.01 -21.76
CA LEU A 760 11.98 8.07 -20.96
C LEU A 760 13.44 7.70 -20.71
N ARG A 761 14.34 8.27 -21.52
CA ARG A 761 15.78 8.10 -21.34
C ARG A 761 16.23 8.83 -20.09
N ASN A 762 17.07 8.19 -19.29
CA ASN A 762 17.72 8.74 -18.13
C ASN A 762 18.96 9.54 -18.56
N ASP A 763 18.94 10.85 -18.42
CA ASP A 763 20.06 11.72 -18.76
C ASP A 763 20.87 12.07 -17.50
N GLY A 764 21.76 11.15 -17.09
CA GLY A 764 22.89 11.45 -16.22
C GLY A 764 22.91 10.75 -14.85
N GLY A 765 22.15 9.67 -14.66
CA GLY A 765 22.30 8.78 -13.50
C GLY A 765 23.66 8.09 -13.50
N ASN A 766 24.17 7.74 -14.68
CA ASN A 766 25.49 7.14 -14.93
C ASN A 766 26.69 8.07 -14.64
N ARG A 767 26.43 9.31 -14.18
CA ARG A 767 27.48 10.17 -13.60
C ARG A 767 28.01 9.60 -12.28
N ASN A 768 27.18 8.84 -11.59
CA ASN A 768 27.60 7.97 -10.50
C ASN A 768 28.00 6.59 -11.05
N HIS A 769 28.73 5.85 -10.24
CA HIS A 769 29.21 4.53 -10.60
C HIS A 769 28.18 3.45 -10.33
N TRP A 770 28.26 2.35 -11.08
CA TRP A 770 27.26 1.27 -11.02
C TRP A 770 27.90 -0.10 -11.27
N ILE A 771 27.21 -1.19 -10.93
CA ILE A 771 27.53 -2.55 -11.37
C ILE A 771 26.25 -3.20 -11.88
N GLY A 772 26.30 -3.75 -13.09
CA GLY A 772 25.27 -4.62 -13.64
C GLY A 772 25.59 -6.10 -13.38
N VAL A 773 24.57 -6.94 -13.19
CA VAL A 773 24.72 -8.39 -12.99
C VAL A 773 23.70 -9.14 -13.85
N ARG A 774 24.18 -10.08 -14.67
CA ARG A 774 23.40 -11.08 -15.40
C ARG A 774 23.74 -12.47 -14.85
N GLY A 775 22.73 -13.22 -14.44
CA GLY A 775 22.89 -14.62 -14.02
C GLY A 775 22.91 -15.58 -15.21
N ARG A 776 23.70 -16.64 -15.09
CA ARG A 776 23.64 -17.84 -15.94
C ARG A 776 23.55 -19.10 -15.07
N GLY A 777 22.33 -19.60 -14.90
CA GLY A 777 22.03 -20.83 -14.16
C GLY A 777 22.39 -22.10 -14.92
N ARG A 778 22.81 -23.12 -14.17
CA ARG A 778 23.21 -24.44 -14.65
C ARG A 778 22.31 -25.53 -14.07
N GLU A 779 22.20 -25.53 -12.74
CA GLU A 779 21.25 -26.32 -11.95
C GLU A 779 20.00 -25.49 -11.66
N SER A 780 20.18 -24.21 -11.34
CA SER A 780 19.09 -23.23 -11.32
C SER A 780 18.62 -22.90 -12.74
N ASN A 781 17.43 -22.31 -12.87
CA ASN A 781 16.91 -21.80 -14.16
C ASN A 781 17.93 -20.91 -14.89
N ARG A 782 17.94 -20.93 -16.24
CA ARG A 782 19.04 -20.35 -17.05
C ARG A 782 19.35 -18.89 -16.76
N PHE A 783 18.37 -18.10 -16.34
CA PHE A 783 18.54 -16.68 -16.07
C PHE A 783 18.79 -16.36 -14.59
N GLY A 784 18.84 -17.39 -13.73
CA GLY A 784 19.11 -17.23 -12.31
C GLY A 784 18.00 -16.50 -11.55
N ILE A 785 16.76 -16.53 -12.04
CA ILE A 785 15.60 -15.95 -11.37
C ILE A 785 15.49 -16.53 -9.96
N GLY A 786 15.32 -15.66 -8.96
CA GLY A 786 15.34 -16.01 -7.54
C GLY A 786 16.72 -15.94 -6.88
N SER A 787 17.79 -15.67 -7.61
CA SER A 787 19.13 -15.54 -7.02
C SER A 787 19.24 -14.25 -6.19
N LYS A 788 19.81 -14.35 -5.00
CA LYS A 788 20.05 -13.21 -4.12
C LYS A 788 21.46 -12.67 -4.33
N VAL A 789 21.56 -11.42 -4.77
CA VAL A 789 22.83 -10.73 -5.04
C VAL A 789 23.06 -9.65 -3.99
N ARG A 790 24.22 -9.73 -3.31
CA ARG A 790 24.68 -8.73 -2.36
C ARG A 790 25.89 -7.99 -2.90
N VAL A 791 25.84 -6.67 -2.88
CA VAL A 791 26.96 -5.79 -3.28
C VAL A 791 27.34 -4.93 -2.09
N THR A 792 28.61 -5.02 -1.68
CA THR A 792 29.19 -4.19 -0.62
C THR A 792 30.08 -3.12 -1.23
N SER A 793 29.80 -1.85 -0.95
CA SER A 793 30.58 -0.71 -1.44
C SER A 793 30.42 0.49 -0.51
N GLY A 794 31.49 1.26 -0.28
CA GLY A 794 31.43 2.48 0.56
C GLY A 794 30.91 2.27 1.99
N GLY A 795 31.02 1.04 2.53
CA GLY A 795 30.44 0.66 3.83
C GLY A 795 28.94 0.36 3.84
N ARG A 796 28.28 0.39 2.67
CA ARG A 796 26.88 -0.03 2.46
C ARG A 796 26.83 -1.44 1.89
N VAL A 797 25.80 -2.19 2.26
CA VAL A 797 25.43 -3.46 1.62
C VAL A 797 24.08 -3.27 0.95
N GLN A 798 23.99 -3.59 -0.33
CA GLN A 798 22.73 -3.67 -1.06
C GLN A 798 22.39 -5.14 -1.30
N LEU A 799 21.15 -5.53 -1.07
CA LEU A 799 20.63 -6.86 -1.37
C LEU A 799 19.50 -6.71 -2.41
N ARG A 800 19.61 -7.42 -3.53
CA ARG A 800 18.54 -7.52 -4.53
C ARG A 800 18.39 -8.96 -5.00
N GLU A 801 17.21 -9.30 -5.46
CA GLU A 801 16.90 -10.61 -6.06
C GLU A 801 16.81 -10.46 -7.58
N ILE A 802 17.36 -11.42 -8.35
CA ILE A 802 17.16 -11.45 -9.80
C ILE A 802 15.69 -11.77 -10.04
N ASN A 803 14.89 -10.73 -10.26
CA ASN A 803 13.47 -10.87 -10.47
C ASN A 803 12.96 -9.68 -11.32
N PRO A 804 12.70 -9.88 -12.63
CA PRO A 804 12.20 -8.81 -13.49
C PRO A 804 10.68 -8.59 -13.36
N TYR A 805 9.99 -9.41 -12.55
CA TYR A 805 8.54 -9.42 -12.41
C TYR A 805 8.07 -8.44 -11.33
N GLY A 806 6.88 -7.89 -11.53
CA GLY A 806 6.33 -6.80 -10.73
C GLY A 806 5.58 -5.82 -11.63
N SER A 807 5.38 -4.59 -11.15
CA SER A 807 4.61 -3.55 -11.84
C SER A 807 3.20 -4.04 -12.20
N TYR A 808 2.59 -3.39 -13.18
CA TYR A 808 1.29 -3.74 -13.75
C TYR A 808 1.50 -4.28 -15.17
N LEU A 809 1.08 -5.53 -15.43
CA LEU A 809 1.05 -6.14 -16.77
C LEU A 809 2.40 -6.22 -17.51
N SER A 810 3.52 -6.06 -16.82
CA SER A 810 4.82 -5.76 -17.41
C SER A 810 5.96 -6.63 -16.88
N THR A 811 7.07 -6.66 -17.61
CA THR A 811 8.32 -7.31 -17.18
C THR A 811 9.51 -6.43 -17.56
N SER A 812 10.40 -6.21 -16.61
CA SER A 812 11.63 -5.42 -16.75
C SER A 812 12.81 -6.24 -17.29
N ASP A 813 13.94 -5.57 -17.49
CA ASP A 813 15.22 -6.23 -17.76
C ASP A 813 15.55 -7.26 -16.67
N VAL A 814 16.05 -8.43 -17.08
CA VAL A 814 16.49 -9.50 -16.17
C VAL A 814 17.82 -9.17 -15.49
N ARG A 815 18.59 -8.21 -16.02
CA ARG A 815 19.83 -7.74 -15.43
C ARG A 815 19.55 -6.88 -14.20
N LEU A 816 20.28 -7.14 -13.12
CA LEU A 816 20.25 -6.29 -11.93
C LEU A 816 21.27 -5.18 -12.03
N PHE A 817 20.92 -3.98 -11.55
CA PHE A 817 21.81 -2.84 -11.47
C PHE A 817 21.93 -2.36 -10.02
N PHE A 818 23.15 -2.03 -9.60
CA PHE A 818 23.49 -1.52 -8.28
C PHE A 818 24.24 -0.20 -8.41
N GLY A 819 23.68 0.90 -7.91
CA GLY A 819 24.39 2.17 -7.80
C GLY A 819 25.46 2.11 -6.71
N LEU A 820 26.63 2.67 -6.98
CA LEU A 820 27.78 2.72 -6.09
C LEU A 820 28.11 4.16 -5.65
N GLY A 821 27.35 5.15 -6.11
CA GLY A 821 27.64 6.56 -5.88
C GLY A 821 29.02 6.93 -6.42
N SER A 822 29.89 7.47 -5.56
CA SER A 822 31.26 7.85 -5.93
C SER A 822 32.28 6.71 -5.91
N GLU A 823 31.89 5.51 -5.48
CA GLU A 823 32.82 4.39 -5.33
C GLU A 823 33.17 3.76 -6.69
N THR A 824 34.46 3.63 -6.98
CA THR A 824 34.95 3.11 -8.28
C THR A 824 35.02 1.57 -8.34
N ALA A 825 34.75 0.90 -7.22
CA ALA A 825 34.70 -0.55 -7.11
C ALA A 825 33.84 -0.96 -5.90
N ALA A 826 33.13 -2.08 -6.02
CA ALA A 826 32.58 -2.78 -4.88
C ALA A 826 33.69 -3.58 -4.19
N SER A 827 33.75 -3.52 -2.87
CA SER A 827 34.70 -4.34 -2.11
C SER A 827 34.36 -5.82 -2.24
N ARG A 828 33.06 -6.15 -2.31
CA ARG A 828 32.57 -7.53 -2.36
C ARG A 828 31.27 -7.64 -3.14
N LEU A 829 31.17 -8.66 -3.98
CA LEU A 829 29.94 -9.09 -4.64
C LEU A 829 29.69 -10.56 -4.31
N GLU A 830 28.48 -10.89 -3.86
CA GLU A 830 28.06 -12.24 -3.53
C GLU A 830 26.77 -12.58 -4.27
N ILE A 831 26.67 -13.80 -4.80
CA ILE A 831 25.42 -14.35 -5.31
C ILE A 831 25.13 -15.68 -4.62
N GLU A 832 23.89 -15.85 -4.20
CA GLU A 832 23.31 -17.09 -3.70
C GLU A 832 22.24 -17.55 -4.68
N TRP A 833 22.50 -18.69 -5.31
CA TRP A 833 21.66 -19.26 -6.36
C TRP A 833 20.46 -20.03 -5.77
N PRO A 834 19.35 -20.19 -6.53
CA PRO A 834 18.25 -21.07 -6.15
C PRO A 834 18.67 -22.52 -5.87
N SER A 835 19.77 -23.02 -6.43
CA SER A 835 20.34 -24.34 -6.06
C SER A 835 20.92 -24.39 -4.63
N GLY A 836 21.13 -23.22 -4.00
CA GLY A 836 21.83 -23.06 -2.72
C GLY A 836 23.35 -22.86 -2.85
N LYS A 837 23.92 -22.97 -4.06
CA LYS A 837 25.32 -22.65 -4.31
C LYS A 837 25.61 -21.18 -4.10
N LYS A 838 26.87 -20.87 -3.76
CA LYS A 838 27.31 -19.49 -3.53
C LYS A 838 28.56 -19.16 -4.31
N GLN A 839 28.64 -17.93 -4.79
CA GLN A 839 29.82 -17.37 -5.43
C GLN A 839 30.15 -16.01 -4.82
N THR A 840 31.44 -15.74 -4.64
CA THR A 840 31.93 -14.47 -4.09
C THR A 840 33.05 -13.94 -4.97
N MET A 841 33.01 -12.64 -5.23
CA MET A 841 34.05 -11.88 -5.91
C MET A 841 34.46 -10.70 -5.03
N GLU A 842 35.76 -10.39 -4.99
CA GLU A 842 36.31 -9.30 -4.20
C GLU A 842 36.90 -8.24 -5.14
N ASN A 843 36.86 -6.97 -4.74
CA ASN A 843 37.40 -5.82 -5.48
C ASN A 843 36.88 -5.72 -6.93
N VAL A 844 35.56 -5.77 -7.08
CA VAL A 844 34.88 -5.73 -8.37
C VAL A 844 34.82 -4.29 -8.87
N ARG A 845 35.45 -4.01 -10.01
CA ARG A 845 35.46 -2.68 -10.61
C ARG A 845 34.04 -2.23 -11.01
N ALA A 846 33.74 -0.94 -10.88
CA ALA A 846 32.49 -0.35 -11.32
C ALA A 846 32.41 -0.13 -12.85
N ASN A 847 31.22 0.24 -13.32
CA ASN A 847 30.81 0.61 -14.68
C ASN A 847 30.95 -0.53 -15.67
N GLN A 848 30.39 -1.69 -15.31
CA GLN A 848 30.36 -2.88 -16.15
C GLN A 848 29.17 -3.76 -15.79
N VAL A 849 28.71 -4.53 -16.76
CA VAL A 849 27.82 -5.67 -16.55
C VAL A 849 28.65 -6.93 -16.39
N LEU A 850 28.43 -7.68 -15.31
CA LEU A 850 29.06 -8.95 -15.04
C LEU A 850 28.12 -10.11 -15.41
N LEU A 851 28.65 -11.09 -16.12
CA LEU A 851 28.01 -12.39 -16.28
C LEU A 851 28.50 -13.31 -15.17
N LEU A 852 27.62 -13.70 -14.25
CA LEU A 852 27.91 -14.66 -13.20
C LEU A 852 27.39 -16.03 -13.64
N ASP A 853 28.28 -17.01 -13.70
CA ASP A 853 27.94 -18.38 -14.09
C ASP A 853 27.89 -19.29 -12.85
N GLU A 854 26.76 -19.96 -12.65
CA GLU A 854 26.59 -20.91 -11.54
C GLU A 854 27.61 -22.07 -11.59
N ALA A 855 28.21 -22.36 -12.75
CA ALA A 855 29.29 -23.33 -12.88
C ALA A 855 30.53 -22.97 -12.02
N ASP A 856 30.73 -21.68 -11.71
CA ASP A 856 31.83 -21.18 -10.90
C ASP A 856 31.48 -21.08 -9.40
N ALA A 857 30.23 -21.41 -9.04
CA ALA A 857 29.73 -21.39 -7.67
C ALA A 857 30.09 -22.67 -6.90
N ARG A 858 30.17 -22.56 -5.58
CA ARG A 858 30.56 -23.64 -4.65
C ARG A 858 29.43 -24.06 -3.74
#